data_AF-A0A9D9PDQ0-F1
#
_entry.id   AF-A0A9D9PDQ0-F1
#
_cell.length_a   1.000
_cell.length_b   1.000
_cell.length_c   1.000
_cell.angle_alpha   90.00
_cell.angle_beta   90.00
_cell.angle_gamma   90.00
#
_symmetry.space_group_name_H-M   'P 1'
#
loop_
_entity.id
_entity.type
_entity.pdbx_description
1 polymer ?
#
loop_
_entity_poly.entity_id
_entity_poly.type
_entity_poly.pdbx_seq_one_letter_code
_entity_poly.pdbx_strand_id
1 'polypeptide(L)'
;MLLTNLVNRVSILRLKTRSSFPPFADTRTSSRWQKIDRVGHTVEAQLQHFGVGLTIGGEPTFVSLTDFESPQWRTAALGDDKRRLAGQLLQRLAQRFGKPGGLPHYGLGKCYPGENAPRWALGYYWRQDGVPIWNDRCWLSEDGKSDGYDRDVARQFVDRLSQTLGVPRSCIRPAYEAESSKISGYLLPLLPTVEENRISWHSCQWTLPEEKLTLLSGDLALGLRLPLRDLPPLSHLLDEAILPLGERIQPAETPVESPADTIRIALCVEVRSGTLYVFMPPLTGAASFLNLVEAVETTAAETGLNVALEGYPPPGNAGIDGFCITPDPGVVEVNIHPAKSWDELVDRTTVLYEEARNCGLGTEKFDRDGRRVSTGGGAHITLGGQTTQRSPLLRRPDLLRSLLSYWQNHPSLSYLFSGKFVGPTSQSPRLDEARHESLYELEIAFAQLERDRDISPWSIDRLLRNLLVDMTGNTHRTAFCIDKLFPVENPRQQLGLLELRSIAMPPTQEMRLLQLLLVRAFVAWFWQVPYTEPLTRWGTTLHDRFMLPHYLELDFRSILQDLQNAGYAFEFDWFVPFFEFRFPRYGTMTRSNVTLEIRHAIEPWNVLGEEISNQGTARYVDDSMERIQVKLSGEDISRYTVTCNGYPVPLGLAGSLGEVVGGVRFRARTAEAVLHPSIEPHAPLQFEIVDLQTHRSIGGCTYFVTAPDGTLYSDFPKNAEDARSRRDERFIARDVRSEPVTVPQIIVDREFPMTLDLRRVTPISH
;
A
#
# COMPACT_ATOMS: atom_id res chain seq x y z
N MET A 1 65.86 -30.88 -0.13
CA MET A 1 64.94 -30.91 -1.27
C MET A 1 63.68 -31.67 -0.83
N LEU A 2 62.82 -31.01 -0.05
CA LEU A 2 61.51 -31.50 0.46
C LEU A 2 61.03 -30.48 1.50
N LEU A 3 60.23 -29.49 1.09
CA LEU A 3 59.35 -28.65 1.92
C LEU A 3 58.74 -27.54 1.03
N THR A 4 57.73 -27.90 0.23
CA THR A 4 56.84 -26.93 -0.43
C THR A 4 55.59 -27.67 -0.90
N ASN A 5 54.43 -27.31 -0.33
CA ASN A 5 53.06 -27.44 -0.89
C ASN A 5 51.99 -27.70 0.20
N LEU A 6 51.94 -26.84 1.21
CA LEU A 6 50.79 -26.73 2.11
C LEU A 6 50.67 -25.27 2.53
N VAL A 7 49.98 -24.44 1.73
CA VAL A 7 49.14 -23.26 2.09
C VAL A 7 48.56 -22.75 0.76
N ASN A 8 47.32 -22.22 0.78
CA ASN A 8 46.51 -21.72 -0.34
C ASN A 8 45.57 -22.73 -1.02
N ARG A 9 44.64 -23.30 -0.24
CA ARG A 9 43.33 -23.67 -0.81
C ARG A 9 42.35 -22.52 -0.64
N VAL A 10 42.10 -21.82 -1.73
CA VAL A 10 40.95 -20.94 -1.90
C VAL A 10 39.69 -21.80 -1.82
N SER A 11 39.01 -21.77 -0.68
CA SER A 11 37.64 -22.29 -0.60
C SER A 11 36.72 -21.15 -1.00
N ILE A 12 36.35 -21.08 -2.28
CA ILE A 12 35.08 -20.46 -2.68
C ILE A 12 34.01 -21.43 -2.18
N LEU A 13 33.70 -21.36 -0.89
CA LEU A 13 32.44 -21.92 -0.42
C LEU A 13 31.36 -21.04 -1.03
N ARG A 14 30.92 -21.40 -2.25
CA ARG A 14 29.51 -21.23 -2.64
C ARG A 14 28.74 -22.06 -1.63
N LEU A 15 28.55 -21.53 -0.43
CA LEU A 15 27.48 -21.99 0.44
C LEU A 15 26.27 -21.99 -0.47
N LYS A 16 25.73 -23.17 -0.78
CA LYS A 16 24.39 -23.31 -1.31
C LYS A 16 23.56 -22.50 -0.34
N THR A 17 23.23 -21.27 -0.72
CA THR A 17 22.29 -20.49 0.02
C THR A 17 21.06 -21.37 0.10
N ARG A 18 20.61 -21.69 1.31
CA ARG A 18 19.21 -22.05 1.53
C ARG A 18 18.34 -20.81 1.24
N SER A 19 18.54 -20.15 0.10
CA SER A 19 17.76 -18.99 -0.39
C SER A 19 16.88 -19.35 -1.59
N SER A 20 16.75 -20.63 -1.91
CA SER A 20 15.52 -21.10 -2.51
C SER A 20 14.46 -21.08 -1.40
N PHE A 21 13.57 -20.08 -1.42
CA PHE A 21 12.21 -20.36 -0.95
C PHE A 21 11.80 -21.67 -1.63
N PRO A 22 11.46 -22.74 -0.88
CA PRO A 22 10.92 -23.91 -1.53
C PRO A 22 9.69 -23.47 -2.35
N PRO A 23 9.52 -23.94 -3.60
CA PRO A 23 8.28 -23.73 -4.33
C PRO A 23 7.12 -24.21 -3.46
N PHE A 24 6.04 -23.41 -3.42
CA PHE A 24 4.83 -23.57 -2.60
C PHE A 24 4.42 -25.03 -2.42
N ALA A 25 4.95 -25.67 -1.37
CA ALA A 25 4.44 -26.89 -0.76
C ALA A 25 3.84 -26.45 0.57
N ASP A 26 2.64 -26.94 0.90
CA ASP A 26 1.76 -26.48 1.98
C ASP A 26 2.51 -26.09 3.27
N THR A 27 2.88 -24.81 3.34
CA THR A 27 3.69 -24.18 4.39
C THR A 27 2.97 -24.17 5.73
N ARG A 28 1.65 -24.35 5.75
CA ARG A 28 0.82 -24.35 6.96
C ARG A 28 1.03 -25.58 7.82
N THR A 29 1.48 -26.69 7.22
CA THR A 29 1.83 -27.90 7.97
C THR A 29 3.23 -27.85 8.58
N SER A 30 4.01 -26.80 8.26
CA SER A 30 5.36 -26.66 8.80
C SER A 30 5.34 -26.39 10.31
N SER A 31 6.30 -26.94 11.03
CA SER A 31 6.50 -26.66 12.47
C SER A 31 6.69 -25.17 12.76
N ARG A 32 7.25 -24.41 11.80
CA ARG A 32 7.37 -22.94 11.88
C ARG A 32 6.01 -22.27 11.86
N TRP A 33 5.11 -22.63 10.94
CA TRP A 33 3.78 -22.04 10.87
C TRP A 33 2.98 -22.33 12.14
N GLN A 34 3.02 -23.56 12.66
CA GLN A 34 2.31 -23.91 13.91
C GLN A 34 2.72 -23.02 15.10
N LYS A 35 3.98 -22.58 15.18
CA LYS A 35 4.42 -21.63 16.20
C LYS A 35 3.87 -20.23 15.96
N ILE A 36 3.93 -19.74 14.72
CA ILE A 36 3.37 -18.44 14.33
C ILE A 36 1.88 -18.39 14.65
N ASP A 37 1.15 -19.44 14.27
CA ASP A 37 -0.28 -19.59 14.48
C ASP A 37 -0.65 -19.62 15.97
N ARG A 38 0.14 -20.32 16.79
CA ARG A 38 -0.01 -20.29 18.26
C ARG A 38 0.18 -18.88 18.83
N VAL A 39 1.15 -18.11 18.34
CA VAL A 39 1.31 -16.70 18.76
C VAL A 39 0.10 -15.88 18.31
N GLY A 40 -0.41 -16.12 17.09
CA GLY A 40 -1.66 -15.56 16.58
C GLY A 40 -2.84 -15.75 17.53
N HIS A 41 -3.10 -16.99 17.94
CA HIS A 41 -4.15 -17.30 18.91
C HIS A 41 -3.88 -16.72 20.31
N THR A 42 -2.62 -16.61 20.73
CA THR A 42 -2.27 -15.99 22.02
C THR A 42 -2.59 -14.49 22.02
N VAL A 43 -2.21 -13.78 20.96
CA VAL A 43 -2.55 -12.37 20.76
C VAL A 43 -4.06 -12.18 20.69
N GLU A 44 -4.76 -13.04 19.95
CA GLU A 44 -6.22 -13.01 19.83
C GLU A 44 -6.90 -13.16 21.19
N ALA A 45 -6.48 -14.15 21.99
CA ALA A 45 -7.05 -14.38 23.30
C ALA A 45 -6.91 -13.16 24.23
N GLN A 46 -5.78 -12.44 24.16
CA GLN A 46 -5.59 -11.21 24.93
C GLN A 46 -6.44 -10.03 24.42
N LEU A 47 -6.52 -9.84 23.10
CA LEU A 47 -7.40 -8.82 22.51
C LEU A 47 -8.87 -9.03 22.91
N GLN A 48 -9.31 -10.29 22.94
CA GLN A 48 -10.65 -10.67 23.39
C GLN A 48 -10.83 -10.46 24.89
N HIS A 49 -9.86 -10.92 25.70
CA HIS A 49 -9.90 -10.78 27.16
C HIS A 49 -10.06 -9.32 27.60
N PHE A 50 -9.37 -8.39 26.93
CA PHE A 50 -9.46 -6.96 27.24
C PHE A 50 -10.58 -6.21 26.50
N GLY A 51 -11.38 -6.89 25.67
CA GLY A 51 -12.48 -6.28 24.93
C GLY A 51 -12.04 -5.15 24.00
N VAL A 52 -10.87 -5.31 23.35
CA VAL A 52 -10.29 -4.29 22.46
C VAL A 52 -11.19 -4.03 21.26
N GLY A 53 -11.75 -5.10 20.67
CA GLY A 53 -12.62 -5.01 19.49
C GLY A 53 -11.89 -4.62 18.21
N LEU A 54 -10.59 -4.96 18.10
CA LEU A 54 -9.73 -4.62 16.98
C LEU A 54 -10.19 -5.29 15.68
N THR A 55 -10.42 -4.49 14.64
CA THR A 55 -10.50 -4.94 13.26
C THR A 55 -9.21 -4.56 12.53
N ILE A 56 -8.77 -5.42 11.61
CA ILE A 56 -7.61 -5.15 10.75
C ILE A 56 -7.98 -5.38 9.29
N GLY A 57 -7.77 -4.36 8.48
CA GLY A 57 -7.92 -4.41 7.03
C GLY A 57 -6.61 -4.04 6.35
N GLY A 58 -6.67 -3.85 5.04
CA GLY A 58 -5.54 -3.31 4.30
C GLY A 58 -5.83 -3.18 2.82
N GLU A 59 -4.85 -2.62 2.13
CA GLU A 59 -4.90 -2.30 0.71
C GLU A 59 -3.78 -3.07 -0.03
N PRO A 60 -3.78 -4.42 -0.04
CA PRO A 60 -2.79 -5.21 -0.75
C PRO A 60 -2.79 -4.90 -2.25
N THR A 61 -1.59 -4.87 -2.83
CA THR A 61 -1.40 -4.51 -4.23
C THR A 61 -0.77 -5.65 -5.02
N PHE A 62 -1.17 -5.76 -6.28
CA PHE A 62 -0.80 -6.84 -7.17
C PHE A 62 -0.42 -6.34 -8.56
N VAL A 63 0.40 -7.13 -9.25
CA VAL A 63 0.98 -6.81 -10.56
C VAL A 63 0.92 -8.05 -11.45
N SER A 64 0.86 -7.90 -12.77
CA SER A 64 0.86 -9.06 -13.67
C SER A 64 2.17 -9.86 -13.58
N LEU A 65 2.06 -11.19 -13.54
CA LEU A 65 3.20 -12.12 -13.54
C LEU A 65 3.81 -12.28 -14.94
N THR A 66 3.04 -11.99 -15.99
CA THR A 66 3.47 -12.17 -17.39
C THR A 66 3.84 -10.87 -18.08
N ASP A 67 3.20 -9.77 -17.69
CA ASP A 67 3.46 -8.43 -18.21
C ASP A 67 3.81 -7.47 -17.06
N PHE A 68 5.06 -7.47 -16.61
CA PHE A 68 5.52 -6.56 -15.54
C PHE A 68 6.34 -5.37 -16.09
N GLU A 69 6.47 -5.24 -17.41
CA GLU A 69 7.28 -4.21 -18.06
C GLU A 69 6.43 -3.08 -18.67
N SER A 70 5.19 -3.37 -19.07
CA SER A 70 4.35 -2.38 -19.74
C SER A 70 4.01 -1.19 -18.84
N PRO A 71 3.68 -0.02 -19.42
CA PRO A 71 3.32 1.16 -18.66
C PRO A 71 2.22 0.91 -17.63
N GLN A 72 1.17 0.14 -17.95
CA GLN A 72 0.08 -0.18 -17.01
C GLN A 72 0.56 -0.85 -15.72
N TRP A 73 1.68 -1.58 -15.74
CA TRP A 73 2.25 -2.24 -14.57
C TRP A 73 3.52 -1.55 -14.04
N ARG A 74 3.90 -0.38 -14.56
CA ARG A 74 5.05 0.39 -14.06
C ARG A 74 4.68 1.79 -13.60
N THR A 75 3.86 2.50 -14.38
CA THR A 75 3.61 3.95 -14.21
C THR A 75 2.17 4.33 -14.43
N ALA A 76 1.49 3.79 -15.45
CA ALA A 76 0.12 4.14 -15.78
C ALA A 76 -0.87 3.52 -14.79
N ALA A 77 -1.93 4.27 -14.50
CA ALA A 77 -3.01 3.81 -13.65
C ALA A 77 -3.90 2.80 -14.37
N LEU A 78 -4.26 3.06 -15.63
CA LEU A 78 -5.20 2.25 -16.41
C LEU A 78 -4.49 1.35 -17.43
N GLY A 79 -5.20 0.33 -17.92
CA GLY A 79 -4.77 -0.57 -18.98
C GLY A 79 -5.77 -1.72 -19.18
N ASP A 80 -5.93 -2.19 -20.41
CA ASP A 80 -6.94 -3.19 -20.76
C ASP A 80 -6.68 -4.52 -20.05
N ASP A 81 -5.40 -4.94 -20.01
CA ASP A 81 -5.02 -6.18 -19.34
C ASP A 81 -5.23 -6.08 -17.83
N LYS A 82 -4.93 -4.90 -17.25
CA LYS A 82 -5.22 -4.59 -15.86
C LYS A 82 -6.72 -4.73 -15.54
N ARG A 83 -7.60 -4.16 -16.37
CA ARG A 83 -9.07 -4.24 -16.18
C ARG A 83 -9.58 -5.67 -16.30
N ARG A 84 -9.04 -6.44 -17.25
CA ARG A 84 -9.37 -7.85 -17.47
C ARG A 84 -8.98 -8.73 -16.28
N LEU A 85 -7.72 -8.61 -15.81
CA LEU A 85 -7.23 -9.37 -14.66
C LEU A 85 -7.96 -9.01 -13.37
N ALA A 86 -8.29 -7.73 -13.16
CA ALA A 86 -9.10 -7.29 -12.03
C ALA A 86 -10.52 -7.87 -12.06
N GLY A 87 -11.17 -7.95 -13.23
CA GLY A 87 -12.48 -8.58 -13.38
C GLY A 87 -12.45 -10.09 -13.09
N GLN A 88 -11.41 -10.79 -13.53
CA GLN A 88 -11.20 -12.21 -13.19
C GLN A 88 -11.02 -12.39 -11.67
N LEU A 89 -10.21 -11.54 -11.04
CA LEU A 89 -9.99 -11.58 -9.60
C LEU A 89 -11.28 -11.29 -8.83
N LEU A 90 -12.08 -10.31 -9.27
CA LEU A 90 -13.40 -10.01 -8.70
C LEU A 90 -14.27 -11.26 -8.64
N GLN A 91 -14.41 -11.96 -9.78
CA GLN A 91 -15.24 -13.16 -9.88
C GLN A 91 -14.76 -14.29 -8.96
N ARG A 92 -13.45 -14.53 -8.91
CA ARG A 92 -12.86 -15.59 -8.08
C ARG A 92 -12.98 -15.27 -6.59
N LEU A 93 -12.71 -14.03 -6.19
CA LEU A 93 -12.91 -13.60 -4.80
C LEU A 93 -14.40 -13.62 -4.43
N ALA A 94 -15.31 -13.26 -5.34
CA ALA A 94 -16.74 -13.36 -5.09
C ALA A 94 -17.18 -14.81 -4.87
N GLN A 95 -16.59 -15.79 -5.55
CA GLN A 95 -16.88 -17.20 -5.30
C GLN A 95 -16.35 -17.70 -3.94
N ARG A 96 -15.22 -17.16 -3.46
CA ARG A 96 -14.60 -17.59 -2.20
C ARG A 96 -15.15 -16.87 -0.97
N PHE A 97 -15.38 -15.55 -1.07
CA PHE A 97 -15.84 -14.71 0.04
C PHE A 97 -17.32 -14.39 -0.02
N GLY A 98 -17.88 -14.31 -1.23
CA GLY A 98 -19.25 -13.86 -1.43
C GLY A 98 -20.25 -14.75 -0.68
N LYS A 99 -21.29 -14.11 -0.15
CA LYS A 99 -22.46 -14.81 0.37
C LYS A 99 -23.46 -15.05 -0.75
N PRO A 100 -24.32 -16.08 -0.66
CA PRO A 100 -25.43 -16.25 -1.58
C PRO A 100 -26.21 -14.94 -1.73
N GLY A 101 -26.41 -14.54 -2.98
CA GLY A 101 -27.07 -13.28 -3.32
C GLY A 101 -26.28 -12.00 -3.08
N GLY A 102 -24.94 -12.07 -3.09
CA GLY A 102 -24.09 -10.88 -3.14
C GLY A 102 -24.14 -10.17 -4.50
N LEU A 103 -23.91 -8.87 -4.49
CA LEU A 103 -24.09 -7.97 -5.61
C LEU A 103 -22.75 -7.55 -6.24
N PRO A 104 -22.47 -7.91 -7.51
CA PRO A 104 -21.40 -7.28 -8.27
C PRO A 104 -21.78 -5.84 -8.62
N HIS A 105 -20.81 -4.93 -8.54
CA HIS A 105 -21.02 -3.50 -8.75
C HIS A 105 -19.83 -2.89 -9.50
N TYR A 106 -20.09 -2.16 -10.57
CA TYR A 106 -19.07 -1.57 -11.44
C TYR A 106 -19.04 -0.05 -11.23
N GLY A 107 -18.29 0.40 -10.23
CA GLY A 107 -18.22 1.79 -9.85
C GLY A 107 -17.05 2.55 -10.47
N LEU A 108 -16.89 3.77 -9.99
CA LEU A 108 -15.70 4.58 -10.22
C LEU A 108 -14.84 4.66 -8.96
N GLY A 109 -13.53 4.64 -9.19
CA GLY A 109 -12.50 4.92 -8.21
C GLY A 109 -12.13 6.40 -8.18
N LYS A 110 -10.95 6.67 -7.63
CA LYS A 110 -10.40 8.02 -7.47
C LYS A 110 -10.12 8.66 -8.83
N CYS A 111 -10.27 9.98 -8.90
CA CYS A 111 -9.77 10.84 -9.97
C CYS A 111 -8.69 11.74 -9.38
N TYR A 112 -7.46 11.65 -9.88
CA TYR A 112 -6.36 12.49 -9.41
C TYR A 112 -6.18 13.74 -10.29
N PRO A 113 -5.60 14.84 -9.77
CA PRO A 113 -5.31 16.02 -10.57
C PRO A 113 -4.51 15.67 -11.83
N GLY A 114 -4.98 16.13 -13.00
CA GLY A 114 -4.39 15.85 -14.31
C GLY A 114 -4.96 14.62 -15.04
N GLU A 115 -5.83 13.83 -14.39
CA GLU A 115 -6.57 12.76 -15.08
C GLU A 115 -7.85 13.31 -15.72
N ASN A 116 -8.13 12.89 -16.96
CA ASN A 116 -9.32 13.33 -17.71
C ASN A 116 -10.61 12.69 -17.20
N ALA A 117 -10.50 11.55 -16.53
CA ALA A 117 -11.62 10.75 -16.07
C ALA A 117 -11.25 9.99 -14.79
N PRO A 118 -12.22 9.77 -13.88
CA PRO A 118 -12.07 8.87 -12.76
C PRO A 118 -11.76 7.45 -13.25
N ARG A 119 -10.97 6.75 -12.45
CA ARG A 119 -10.62 5.35 -12.71
C ARG A 119 -11.81 4.43 -12.43
N TRP A 120 -11.75 3.17 -12.88
CA TRP A 120 -12.78 2.17 -12.54
C TRP A 120 -12.61 1.61 -11.12
N ALA A 121 -13.67 1.08 -10.53
CA ALA A 121 -13.65 0.37 -9.25
C ALA A 121 -14.61 -0.83 -9.30
N LEU A 122 -14.10 -2.04 -9.09
CA LEU A 122 -14.89 -3.27 -9.18
C LEU A 122 -15.24 -3.75 -7.77
N GLY A 123 -16.52 -3.70 -7.41
CA GLY A 123 -17.01 -4.05 -6.09
C GLY A 123 -17.81 -5.35 -6.07
N TYR A 124 -17.78 -6.03 -4.93
CA TYR A 124 -18.72 -7.10 -4.61
C TYR A 124 -19.20 -6.96 -3.16
N TYR A 125 -20.52 -6.89 -2.96
CA TYR A 125 -21.13 -6.54 -1.67
C TYR A 125 -22.12 -7.60 -1.20
N TRP A 126 -22.23 -7.81 0.12
CA TRP A 126 -23.21 -8.72 0.72
C TRP A 126 -23.64 -8.21 2.10
N ARG A 127 -24.80 -8.66 2.58
CA ARG A 127 -25.27 -8.32 3.93
C ARG A 127 -24.64 -9.23 4.97
N GLN A 128 -24.30 -8.65 6.12
CA GLN A 128 -23.76 -9.39 7.25
C GLN A 128 -24.78 -10.36 7.87
N ASP A 129 -26.07 -10.08 7.73
CA ASP A 129 -27.18 -10.92 8.22
C ASP A 129 -27.50 -12.13 7.31
N GLY A 130 -26.81 -12.27 6.18
CA GLY A 130 -26.97 -13.39 5.26
C GLY A 130 -28.20 -13.31 4.35
N VAL A 131 -29.00 -12.24 4.45
CA VAL A 131 -30.09 -12.01 3.50
C VAL A 131 -29.50 -11.58 2.15
N PRO A 132 -29.99 -12.09 1.01
CA PRO A 132 -29.56 -11.65 -0.31
C PRO A 132 -29.68 -10.14 -0.50
N ILE A 133 -28.68 -9.53 -1.16
CA ILE A 133 -28.82 -8.20 -1.78
C ILE A 133 -29.50 -8.35 -3.14
N TRP A 134 -29.17 -9.41 -3.86
CA TRP A 134 -29.71 -9.78 -5.16
C TRP A 134 -30.08 -11.26 -5.14
N ASN A 135 -31.33 -11.62 -5.42
CA ASN A 135 -31.83 -12.98 -5.26
C ASN A 135 -31.48 -13.90 -6.42
N ASP A 136 -31.64 -13.46 -7.67
CA ASP A 136 -31.50 -14.29 -8.85
C ASP A 136 -30.45 -13.74 -9.83
N ARG A 137 -29.30 -14.42 -9.86
CA ARG A 137 -28.15 -14.04 -10.68
C ARG A 137 -28.44 -14.04 -12.19
N CYS A 138 -29.48 -14.73 -12.67
CA CYS A 138 -29.75 -14.78 -14.10
C CYS A 138 -30.07 -13.39 -14.70
N TRP A 139 -30.51 -12.45 -13.86
CA TRP A 139 -30.83 -11.06 -14.23
C TRP A 139 -29.62 -10.11 -14.17
N LEU A 140 -28.42 -10.59 -13.83
CA LEU A 140 -27.21 -9.78 -13.84
C LEU A 140 -26.42 -10.02 -15.13
N SER A 141 -26.06 -8.94 -15.80
CA SER A 141 -25.16 -8.99 -16.96
C SER A 141 -23.74 -9.39 -16.55
N GLU A 142 -23.09 -10.17 -17.42
CA GLU A 142 -21.68 -10.53 -17.25
C GLU A 142 -20.78 -9.40 -17.76
N ASP A 143 -19.79 -9.01 -16.96
CA ASP A 143 -18.83 -7.96 -17.31
C ASP A 143 -18.10 -8.26 -18.64
N GLY A 144 -18.10 -7.29 -19.54
CA GLY A 144 -17.49 -7.40 -20.87
C GLY A 144 -18.27 -8.25 -21.88
N LYS A 145 -19.46 -8.75 -21.55
CA LYS A 145 -20.34 -9.50 -22.45
C LYS A 145 -21.57 -8.69 -22.80
N SER A 146 -21.82 -8.56 -24.10
CA SER A 146 -22.97 -7.86 -24.63
C SER A 146 -24.23 -8.73 -24.55
N ASP A 147 -25.33 -8.16 -24.06
CA ASP A 147 -26.67 -8.79 -24.09
C ASP A 147 -27.43 -8.46 -25.38
N GLY A 148 -26.84 -7.67 -26.28
CA GLY A 148 -27.43 -7.29 -27.57
C GLY A 148 -28.52 -6.21 -27.46
N TYR A 149 -28.59 -5.49 -26.35
CA TYR A 149 -29.60 -4.45 -26.13
C TYR A 149 -29.31 -3.16 -26.89
N ASP A 150 -30.34 -2.33 -27.05
CA ASP A 150 -30.24 -0.98 -27.58
C ASP A 150 -30.94 0.04 -26.65
N ARG A 151 -31.01 1.31 -27.07
CA ARG A 151 -31.55 2.38 -26.23
C ARG A 151 -33.05 2.25 -25.92
N ASP A 152 -33.81 1.56 -26.77
CA ASP A 152 -35.26 1.42 -26.57
C ASP A 152 -35.52 0.51 -25.37
N VAL A 153 -34.64 -0.46 -25.15
CA VAL A 153 -34.59 -1.29 -23.94
C VAL A 153 -34.38 -0.44 -22.68
N ALA A 154 -33.47 0.54 -22.71
CA ALA A 154 -33.27 1.45 -21.57
C ALA A 154 -34.54 2.26 -21.25
N ARG A 155 -35.28 2.71 -22.28
CA ARG A 155 -36.56 3.40 -22.09
C ARG A 155 -37.59 2.50 -21.42
N GLN A 156 -37.77 1.30 -21.96
CA GLN A 156 -38.71 0.32 -21.45
C GLN A 156 -38.40 -0.02 -19.98
N PHE A 157 -37.13 -0.20 -19.65
CA PHE A 157 -36.69 -0.54 -18.30
C PHE A 157 -36.99 0.59 -17.30
N VAL A 158 -36.60 1.84 -17.60
CA VAL A 158 -36.84 2.97 -16.68
C VAL A 158 -38.35 3.28 -16.53
N ASP A 159 -39.14 3.09 -17.58
CA ASP A 159 -40.60 3.25 -17.54
C ASP A 159 -41.28 2.20 -16.65
N ARG A 160 -40.71 0.99 -16.56
CA ARG A 160 -41.19 -0.03 -15.63
C ARG A 160 -40.66 0.22 -14.21
N LEU A 161 -39.38 0.55 -14.06
CA LEU A 161 -38.76 0.84 -12.76
C LEU A 161 -39.48 1.99 -12.02
N SER A 162 -39.87 3.05 -12.74
CA SER A 162 -40.65 4.15 -12.14
C SER A 162 -41.99 3.69 -11.54
N GLN A 163 -42.65 2.70 -12.17
CA GLN A 163 -43.87 2.11 -11.62
C GLN A 163 -43.59 1.28 -10.38
N THR A 164 -42.54 0.45 -10.41
CA THR A 164 -42.10 -0.36 -9.27
C THR A 164 -41.75 0.50 -8.05
N LEU A 165 -41.12 1.65 -8.28
CA LEU A 165 -40.78 2.62 -7.23
C LEU A 165 -41.98 3.47 -6.77
N GLY A 166 -43.09 3.49 -7.51
CA GLY A 166 -44.24 4.35 -7.20
C GLY A 166 -43.96 5.83 -7.45
N VAL A 167 -43.26 6.17 -8.54
CA VAL A 167 -42.96 7.56 -8.92
C VAL A 167 -43.47 7.90 -10.33
N PRO A 168 -43.81 9.17 -10.63
CA PRO A 168 -44.41 9.54 -11.90
C PRO A 168 -43.47 9.36 -13.10
N ARG A 169 -43.95 8.70 -14.16
CA ARG A 169 -43.24 8.59 -15.45
C ARG A 169 -42.93 9.94 -16.10
N SER A 170 -43.70 10.98 -15.78
CA SER A 170 -43.47 12.37 -16.23
C SER A 170 -42.12 12.93 -15.78
N CYS A 171 -41.54 12.38 -14.72
CA CYS A 171 -40.23 12.79 -14.21
C CYS A 171 -39.04 12.16 -14.95
N ILE A 172 -39.28 11.13 -15.79
CA ILE A 172 -38.22 10.50 -16.58
C ILE A 172 -37.79 11.47 -17.69
N ARG A 173 -36.50 11.80 -17.76
CA ARG A 173 -35.95 12.68 -18.79
C ARG A 173 -34.97 11.93 -19.69
N PRO A 174 -35.06 12.08 -21.03
CA PRO A 174 -34.00 11.65 -21.93
C PRO A 174 -32.77 12.55 -21.76
N ALA A 175 -31.58 11.94 -21.78
CA ALA A 175 -30.31 12.64 -21.78
C ALA A 175 -29.62 12.47 -23.14
N TYR A 176 -29.05 13.55 -23.67
CA TYR A 176 -28.47 13.61 -25.01
C TYR A 176 -26.95 13.73 -24.93
N GLU A 177 -26.24 13.08 -25.85
CA GLU A 177 -24.79 13.27 -25.98
C GLU A 177 -24.44 14.72 -26.36
N ALA A 178 -23.31 15.21 -25.84
CA ALA A 178 -22.77 16.50 -26.24
C ALA A 178 -22.60 16.55 -27.76
N GLU A 179 -23.01 17.66 -28.39
CA GLU A 179 -22.91 17.89 -29.84
C GLU A 179 -23.74 16.92 -30.72
N SER A 180 -24.63 16.13 -30.11
CA SER A 180 -25.50 15.19 -30.82
C SER A 180 -26.97 15.35 -30.45
N SER A 181 -27.87 15.07 -31.39
CA SER A 181 -29.30 14.87 -31.08
C SER A 181 -29.61 13.41 -30.68
N LYS A 182 -28.59 12.59 -30.46
CA LYS A 182 -28.72 11.18 -30.06
C LYS A 182 -28.97 11.09 -28.55
N ILE A 183 -30.07 10.43 -28.17
CA ILE A 183 -30.31 10.02 -26.78
C ILE A 183 -29.25 8.99 -26.39
N SER A 184 -28.56 9.27 -25.28
CA SER A 184 -27.59 8.36 -24.66
C SER A 184 -28.29 7.40 -23.69
N GLY A 185 -29.22 7.93 -22.89
CA GLY A 185 -30.03 7.15 -21.96
C GLY A 185 -31.09 8.00 -21.28
N TYR A 186 -31.57 7.54 -20.13
CA TYR A 186 -32.65 8.17 -19.39
C TYR A 186 -32.25 8.35 -17.92
N LEU A 187 -32.73 9.45 -17.33
CA LEU A 187 -32.54 9.74 -15.90
C LEU A 187 -33.87 9.91 -15.20
N LEU A 188 -33.87 9.61 -13.90
CA LEU A 188 -35.00 9.74 -12.99
C LEU A 188 -34.48 10.38 -11.69
N PRO A 189 -34.79 11.66 -11.41
CA PRO A 189 -34.47 12.28 -10.14
C PRO A 189 -35.16 11.50 -9.02
N LEU A 190 -34.40 11.01 -8.04
CA LEU A 190 -34.93 10.02 -7.11
C LEU A 190 -34.30 10.20 -5.72
N LEU A 191 -35.15 10.37 -4.71
CA LEU A 191 -34.72 10.46 -3.31
C LEU A 191 -35.77 9.82 -2.41
N PRO A 192 -35.37 9.04 -1.39
CA PRO A 192 -36.30 8.61 -0.36
C PRO A 192 -36.54 9.78 0.60
N THR A 193 -37.80 10.08 0.93
CA THR A 193 -38.12 11.19 1.85
C THR A 193 -39.17 10.78 2.87
N VAL A 194 -39.30 11.57 3.94
CA VAL A 194 -40.30 11.36 4.99
C VAL A 194 -41.40 12.41 4.85
N GLU A 195 -42.61 11.97 4.58
CA GLU A 195 -43.81 12.83 4.54
C GLU A 195 -44.93 12.17 5.35
N GLU A 196 -45.60 12.95 6.22
CA GLU A 196 -46.70 12.46 7.08
C GLU A 196 -46.38 11.16 7.85
N ASN A 197 -45.14 11.03 8.37
CA ASN A 197 -44.62 9.84 9.05
C ASN A 197 -44.55 8.56 8.18
N ARG A 198 -44.58 8.69 6.84
CA ARG A 198 -44.34 7.59 5.89
C ARG A 198 -43.08 7.85 5.09
N ILE A 199 -42.41 6.77 4.71
CA ILE A 199 -41.20 6.82 3.90
C ILE A 199 -41.51 6.21 2.53
N SER A 200 -41.36 7.02 1.49
CA SER A 200 -41.63 6.66 0.10
C SER A 200 -40.54 7.23 -0.81
N TRP A 201 -40.47 6.67 -2.02
CA TRP A 201 -39.68 7.25 -3.10
C TRP A 201 -40.36 8.48 -3.66
N HIS A 202 -39.61 9.56 -3.80
CA HIS A 202 -40.06 10.80 -4.40
C HIS A 202 -39.21 11.10 -5.62
N SER A 203 -39.86 11.72 -6.60
CA SER A 203 -39.22 12.19 -7.83
C SER A 203 -39.70 13.61 -8.11
N CYS A 204 -38.95 14.37 -8.91
CA CYS A 204 -39.34 15.71 -9.34
C CYS A 204 -38.99 15.92 -10.81
N GLN A 205 -39.65 16.89 -11.44
CA GLN A 205 -39.19 17.39 -12.74
C GLN A 205 -38.00 18.33 -12.55
N TRP A 206 -36.98 18.19 -13.39
CA TRP A 206 -35.94 19.20 -13.52
C TRP A 206 -36.33 20.25 -14.54
N THR A 207 -36.20 21.52 -14.18
CA THR A 207 -36.33 22.64 -15.10
C THR A 207 -35.00 22.82 -15.80
N LEU A 208 -34.98 22.54 -17.10
CA LEU A 208 -33.78 22.60 -17.91
C LEU A 208 -33.59 24.01 -18.49
N PRO A 209 -32.35 24.52 -18.60
CA PRO A 209 -32.08 25.79 -19.28
C PRO A 209 -32.48 25.77 -20.76
N GLU A 210 -32.36 24.61 -21.40
CA GLU A 210 -32.74 24.32 -22.78
C GLU A 210 -33.79 23.20 -22.82
N GLU A 211 -34.52 23.03 -23.93
CA GLU A 211 -35.50 21.94 -24.06
C GLU A 211 -34.92 20.52 -23.91
N LYS A 212 -33.59 20.37 -24.03
CA LYS A 212 -32.87 19.09 -23.96
C LYS A 212 -31.86 19.09 -22.81
N LEU A 213 -31.79 17.99 -22.06
CA LEU A 213 -30.72 17.77 -21.11
C LEU A 213 -29.51 17.21 -21.85
N THR A 214 -28.54 18.08 -22.12
CA THR A 214 -27.28 17.72 -22.77
C THR A 214 -26.27 17.29 -21.72
N LEU A 215 -25.68 16.10 -21.90
CA LEU A 215 -24.65 15.57 -21.00
C LEU A 215 -23.34 16.35 -21.16
N LEU A 216 -22.55 16.37 -20.09
CA LEU A 216 -21.15 16.76 -20.16
C LEU A 216 -20.40 15.80 -21.10
N SER A 217 -19.48 16.32 -21.91
CA SER A 217 -18.70 15.52 -22.86
C SER A 217 -17.83 14.47 -22.14
N GLY A 218 -17.71 13.28 -22.73
CA GLY A 218 -16.81 12.21 -22.27
C GLY A 218 -17.47 10.83 -22.25
N ASP A 219 -16.68 9.80 -21.94
CA ASP A 219 -17.08 8.38 -22.05
C ASP A 219 -17.50 7.74 -20.72
N LEU A 220 -17.73 8.56 -19.68
CA LEU A 220 -18.18 8.09 -18.36
C LEU A 220 -19.66 7.68 -18.38
N ALA A 221 -20.08 6.95 -17.34
CA ALA A 221 -21.48 6.64 -17.14
C ALA A 221 -22.34 7.91 -17.05
N LEU A 222 -23.56 7.83 -17.58
CA LEU A 222 -24.52 8.92 -17.73
C LEU A 222 -24.71 9.73 -16.43
N GLY A 223 -24.84 9.04 -15.29
CA GLY A 223 -25.08 9.66 -13.99
C GLY A 223 -23.97 10.61 -13.52
N LEU A 224 -22.77 10.52 -14.09
CA LEU A 224 -21.63 11.38 -13.75
C LEU A 224 -21.45 12.55 -14.72
N ARG A 225 -22.13 12.47 -15.86
CA ARG A 225 -22.14 13.48 -16.91
C ARG A 225 -23.37 14.38 -16.82
N LEU A 226 -24.13 14.28 -15.73
CA LEU A 226 -25.29 15.12 -15.48
C LEU A 226 -24.86 16.58 -15.24
N PRO A 227 -25.43 17.57 -15.95
CA PRO A 227 -25.10 18.98 -15.81
C PRO A 227 -25.78 19.61 -14.58
N LEU A 228 -25.56 19.03 -13.39
CA LEU A 228 -26.28 19.43 -12.16
C LEU A 228 -26.05 20.90 -11.77
N ARG A 229 -24.94 21.51 -12.24
CA ARG A 229 -24.61 22.93 -12.00
C ARG A 229 -25.44 23.90 -12.83
N ASP A 230 -25.99 23.43 -13.95
CA ASP A 230 -26.76 24.25 -14.88
C ASP A 230 -28.24 24.28 -14.48
N LEU A 231 -28.64 23.44 -13.53
CA LEU A 231 -29.98 23.45 -12.96
C LEU A 231 -30.21 24.73 -12.12
N PRO A 232 -31.44 25.26 -12.07
CA PRO A 232 -31.71 26.54 -11.43
C PRO A 232 -31.31 26.56 -9.95
N PRO A 233 -30.88 27.71 -9.42
CA PRO A 233 -30.61 27.86 -7.99
C PRO A 233 -31.91 27.68 -7.19
N LEU A 234 -31.82 27.04 -6.02
CA LEU A 234 -32.98 26.68 -5.20
C LEU A 234 -32.89 27.27 -3.79
N SER A 235 -34.06 27.54 -3.22
CA SER A 235 -34.22 27.94 -1.83
C SER A 235 -34.21 26.76 -0.86
N HIS A 236 -34.60 25.55 -1.30
CA HIS A 236 -34.68 24.36 -0.44
C HIS A 236 -34.47 23.07 -1.24
N LEU A 237 -33.67 22.15 -0.71
CA LEU A 237 -33.52 20.78 -1.19
C LEU A 237 -34.22 19.85 -0.21
N LEU A 238 -34.81 18.77 -0.71
CA LEU A 238 -35.38 17.75 0.18
C LEU A 238 -34.27 17.01 0.92
N ASP A 239 -34.51 16.74 2.20
CA ASP A 239 -33.63 15.93 3.03
C ASP A 239 -33.86 14.43 2.75
N GLU A 240 -32.78 13.67 2.61
CA GLU A 240 -32.83 12.22 2.45
C GLU A 240 -33.39 11.57 3.74
N ALA A 241 -34.33 10.64 3.57
CA ALA A 241 -34.69 9.70 4.63
C ALA A 241 -33.54 8.70 4.85
N ILE A 242 -32.74 8.93 5.89
CA ILE A 242 -31.61 8.05 6.26
C ILE A 242 -32.12 6.89 7.10
N LEU A 243 -32.30 5.73 6.47
CA LEU A 243 -32.83 4.55 7.13
C LEU A 243 -31.76 3.51 7.52
N PRO A 244 -31.82 2.95 8.75
CA PRO A 244 -31.00 1.82 9.14
C PRO A 244 -31.44 0.55 8.41
N LEU A 245 -30.55 -0.45 8.38
CA LEU A 245 -30.84 -1.75 7.81
C LEU A 245 -32.06 -2.40 8.48
N GLY A 246 -32.99 -2.92 7.68
CA GLY A 246 -34.20 -3.63 8.15
C GLY A 246 -35.49 -2.81 8.00
N GLU A 247 -35.38 -1.48 8.01
CA GLU A 247 -36.50 -0.61 7.63
C GLU A 247 -36.81 -0.78 6.13
N ARG A 248 -38.10 -0.66 5.77
CA ARG A 248 -38.54 -0.81 4.38
C ARG A 248 -39.16 0.47 3.87
N ILE A 249 -38.71 0.89 2.70
CA ILE A 249 -39.40 1.92 1.92
C ILE A 249 -40.51 1.22 1.14
N GLN A 250 -41.71 1.77 1.21
CA GLN A 250 -42.85 1.26 0.46
C GLN A 250 -43.09 2.15 -0.75
N PRO A 251 -43.27 1.58 -1.95
CA PRO A 251 -43.82 2.32 -3.08
C PRO A 251 -45.17 2.95 -2.67
N ALA A 252 -45.39 4.21 -3.04
CA ALA A 252 -46.67 4.84 -2.79
C ALA A 252 -47.75 4.25 -3.70
N GLU A 253 -48.98 4.11 -3.19
CA GLU A 253 -50.13 3.64 -3.99
C GLU A 253 -50.41 4.58 -5.17
N THR A 254 -50.25 5.89 -4.93
CA THR A 254 -50.28 6.94 -5.95
C THR A 254 -48.88 7.52 -6.13
N PRO A 255 -48.40 7.67 -7.38
CA PRO A 255 -47.07 8.20 -7.65
C PRO A 255 -46.83 9.57 -7.00
N VAL A 256 -45.72 9.71 -6.27
CA VAL A 256 -45.41 10.95 -5.54
C VAL A 256 -44.48 11.85 -6.36
N GLU A 257 -44.98 13.03 -6.73
CA GLU A 257 -44.21 14.10 -7.39
C GLU A 257 -43.90 15.20 -6.37
N SER A 258 -42.60 15.44 -6.14
CA SER A 258 -42.13 16.59 -5.37
C SER A 258 -42.05 17.84 -6.25
N PRO A 259 -42.04 19.04 -5.65
CA PRO A 259 -41.88 20.28 -6.41
C PRO A 259 -40.64 20.22 -7.30
N ALA A 260 -40.74 20.86 -8.47
CA ALA A 260 -39.67 20.86 -9.47
C ALA A 260 -38.32 21.22 -8.84
N ASP A 261 -37.27 20.57 -9.33
CA ASP A 261 -35.87 20.83 -9.00
C ASP A 261 -35.42 20.48 -7.57
N THR A 262 -36.32 20.14 -6.65
CA THR A 262 -36.00 19.86 -5.23
C THR A 262 -35.08 18.67 -4.96
N ILE A 263 -34.88 17.78 -5.95
CA ILE A 263 -33.96 16.63 -5.87
C ILE A 263 -32.83 16.85 -6.88
N ARG A 264 -31.57 16.73 -6.44
CA ARG A 264 -30.36 16.97 -7.27
C ARG A 264 -29.49 15.74 -7.50
N ILE A 265 -30.03 14.56 -7.23
CA ILE A 265 -29.43 13.28 -7.57
C ILE A 265 -30.40 12.52 -8.47
N ALA A 266 -29.90 11.62 -9.31
CA ALA A 266 -30.75 10.84 -10.21
C ALA A 266 -30.22 9.43 -10.39
N LEU A 267 -31.14 8.48 -10.45
CA LEU A 267 -30.88 7.17 -11.04
C LEU A 267 -30.82 7.34 -12.56
N CYS A 268 -29.91 6.63 -13.21
CA CYS A 268 -29.79 6.67 -14.67
C CYS A 268 -29.81 5.27 -15.26
N VAL A 269 -30.37 5.14 -16.45
CA VAL A 269 -30.45 3.89 -17.20
C VAL A 269 -29.95 4.15 -18.61
N GLU A 270 -28.93 3.41 -19.04
CA GLU A 270 -28.37 3.51 -20.38
C GLU A 270 -27.89 2.17 -20.91
N VAL A 271 -27.83 2.02 -22.23
CA VAL A 271 -27.22 0.85 -22.86
C VAL A 271 -25.87 1.23 -23.43
N ARG A 272 -24.81 0.57 -22.95
CA ARG A 272 -23.44 0.74 -23.45
C ARG A 272 -22.91 -0.60 -23.93
N SER A 273 -22.42 -0.64 -25.16
CA SER A 273 -21.90 -1.87 -25.80
C SER A 273 -22.88 -3.05 -25.76
N GLY A 274 -24.18 -2.77 -25.80
CA GLY A 274 -25.25 -3.77 -25.77
C GLY A 274 -25.56 -4.37 -24.39
N THR A 275 -25.02 -3.79 -23.31
CA THR A 275 -25.35 -4.13 -21.92
C THR A 275 -26.15 -2.98 -21.30
N LEU A 276 -27.22 -3.31 -20.55
CA LEU A 276 -28.06 -2.34 -19.86
C LEU A 276 -27.48 -2.01 -18.48
N TYR A 277 -27.07 -0.75 -18.28
CA TYR A 277 -26.52 -0.26 -17.03
C TYR A 277 -27.56 0.52 -16.24
N VAL A 278 -27.61 0.27 -14.93
CA VAL A 278 -28.39 1.06 -13.97
C VAL A 278 -27.42 1.74 -13.02
N PHE A 279 -27.33 3.07 -13.14
CA PHE A 279 -26.51 3.92 -12.30
C PHE A 279 -27.24 4.23 -10.98
N MET A 280 -26.67 3.73 -9.89
CA MET A 280 -27.14 3.95 -8.53
C MET A 280 -26.73 5.35 -8.07
N PRO A 281 -27.68 6.22 -7.66
CA PRO A 281 -27.38 7.54 -7.11
C PRO A 281 -26.71 7.43 -5.73
N PRO A 282 -26.04 8.50 -5.25
CA PRO A 282 -25.45 8.49 -3.91
C PRO A 282 -26.55 8.48 -2.85
N LEU A 283 -26.66 7.39 -2.10
CA LEU A 283 -27.59 7.22 -0.98
C LEU A 283 -26.83 7.02 0.33
N THR A 284 -27.32 7.65 1.40
CA THR A 284 -26.73 7.57 2.74
C THR A 284 -27.38 6.43 3.56
N GLY A 285 -28.67 6.16 3.34
CA GLY A 285 -29.40 5.08 4.02
C GLY A 285 -29.16 3.70 3.41
N ALA A 286 -28.78 2.70 4.22
CA ALA A 286 -28.55 1.34 3.74
C ALA A 286 -29.85 0.63 3.32
N ALA A 287 -30.94 0.83 4.06
CA ALA A 287 -32.24 0.33 3.66
C ALA A 287 -32.71 0.96 2.34
N SER A 288 -32.47 2.26 2.15
CA SER A 288 -32.79 2.97 0.91
C SER A 288 -32.03 2.40 -0.29
N PHE A 289 -30.73 2.15 -0.14
CA PHE A 289 -29.92 1.51 -1.18
C PHE A 289 -30.45 0.11 -1.53
N LEU A 290 -30.68 -0.74 -0.53
CA LEU A 290 -31.15 -2.11 -0.76
C LEU A 290 -32.55 -2.16 -1.37
N ASN A 291 -33.45 -1.26 -0.97
CA ASN A 291 -34.78 -1.20 -1.56
C ASN A 291 -34.74 -0.75 -3.03
N LEU A 292 -33.80 0.14 -3.38
CA LEU A 292 -33.59 0.50 -4.78
C LEU A 292 -33.05 -0.68 -5.59
N VAL A 293 -32.11 -1.46 -5.03
CA VAL A 293 -31.63 -2.70 -5.67
C VAL A 293 -32.76 -3.71 -5.86
N GLU A 294 -33.61 -3.91 -4.85
CA GLU A 294 -34.80 -4.78 -4.92
C GLU A 294 -35.78 -4.33 -6.03
N ALA A 295 -36.02 -3.02 -6.15
CA ALA A 295 -36.86 -2.47 -7.21
C ALA A 295 -36.25 -2.68 -8.61
N VAL A 296 -34.93 -2.58 -8.74
CA VAL A 296 -34.21 -2.85 -9.98
C VAL A 296 -34.27 -4.34 -10.34
N GLU A 297 -34.03 -5.23 -9.37
CA GLU A 297 -34.13 -6.68 -9.57
C GLU A 297 -35.56 -7.10 -9.95
N THR A 298 -36.58 -6.57 -9.26
CA THR A 298 -37.99 -6.83 -9.58
C THR A 298 -38.31 -6.41 -11.00
N THR A 299 -37.82 -5.23 -11.41
CA THR A 299 -38.01 -4.72 -12.77
C THR A 299 -37.31 -5.61 -13.81
N ALA A 300 -36.11 -6.08 -13.52
CA ALA A 300 -35.37 -7.01 -14.38
C ALA A 300 -36.14 -8.32 -14.58
N ALA A 301 -36.65 -8.92 -13.49
CA ALA A 301 -37.44 -10.15 -13.55
C ALA A 301 -38.76 -9.98 -14.33
N GLU A 302 -39.46 -8.87 -14.14
CA GLU A 302 -40.73 -8.60 -14.85
C GLU A 302 -40.55 -8.30 -16.33
N THR A 303 -39.43 -7.68 -16.71
CA THR A 303 -39.13 -7.34 -18.11
C THR A 303 -38.36 -8.44 -18.85
N GLY A 304 -37.75 -9.38 -18.12
CA GLY A 304 -36.86 -10.40 -18.68
C GLY A 304 -35.52 -9.83 -19.18
N LEU A 305 -35.09 -8.67 -18.66
CA LEU A 305 -33.90 -7.95 -19.08
C LEU A 305 -32.79 -8.10 -18.06
N ASN A 306 -31.58 -8.39 -18.52
CA ASN A 306 -30.39 -8.42 -17.67
C ASN A 306 -29.84 -7.01 -17.44
N VAL A 307 -29.27 -6.77 -16.26
CA VAL A 307 -28.70 -5.46 -15.90
C VAL A 307 -27.32 -5.56 -15.28
N ALA A 308 -26.50 -4.52 -15.47
CA ALA A 308 -25.29 -4.27 -14.71
C ALA A 308 -25.50 -3.07 -13.77
N LEU A 309 -25.23 -3.23 -12.47
CA LEU A 309 -25.29 -2.12 -11.52
C LEU A 309 -23.96 -1.37 -11.47
N GLU A 310 -24.05 -0.05 -11.53
CA GLU A 310 -22.90 0.87 -11.47
C GLU A 310 -23.22 2.11 -10.64
N GLY A 311 -22.28 3.05 -10.55
CA GLY A 311 -22.46 4.32 -9.85
C GLY A 311 -21.93 4.28 -8.43
N TYR A 312 -22.73 4.74 -7.47
CA TYR A 312 -22.30 4.84 -6.07
C TYR A 312 -22.51 3.50 -5.34
N PRO A 313 -21.48 3.00 -4.62
CA PRO A 313 -21.59 1.76 -3.86
C PRO A 313 -22.53 1.93 -2.65
N PRO A 314 -22.93 0.82 -2.00
CA PRO A 314 -23.69 0.89 -0.75
C PRO A 314 -22.97 1.74 0.32
N PRO A 315 -23.71 2.43 1.21
CA PRO A 315 -23.11 3.19 2.29
C PRO A 315 -22.32 2.28 3.24
N GLY A 316 -21.11 2.70 3.60
CA GLY A 316 -20.21 1.93 4.47
C GLY A 316 -20.70 1.83 5.93
N ASN A 317 -20.23 0.82 6.66
CA ASN A 317 -20.51 0.59 8.09
C ASN A 317 -22.00 0.42 8.46
N ALA A 318 -22.85 0.04 7.51
CA ALA A 318 -24.29 -0.06 7.70
C ALA A 318 -24.84 -1.50 7.57
N GLY A 319 -24.05 -2.50 7.98
CA GLY A 319 -24.41 -3.93 7.91
C GLY A 319 -24.22 -4.57 6.54
N ILE A 320 -23.59 -3.86 5.60
CA ILE A 320 -23.17 -4.35 4.28
C ILE A 320 -21.65 -4.42 4.28
N ASP A 321 -21.12 -5.62 4.02
CA ASP A 321 -19.69 -5.87 3.81
C ASP A 321 -19.41 -6.01 2.31
N GLY A 322 -18.14 -5.86 1.94
CA GLY A 322 -17.72 -6.08 0.57
C GLY A 322 -16.22 -5.97 0.40
N PHE A 323 -15.79 -6.19 -0.83
CA PHE A 323 -14.43 -5.87 -1.24
C PHE A 323 -14.46 -5.10 -2.56
N CYS A 324 -13.41 -4.32 -2.80
CA CYS A 324 -13.29 -3.49 -3.99
C CYS A 324 -11.89 -3.63 -4.60
N ILE A 325 -11.82 -3.73 -5.92
CA ILE A 325 -10.60 -3.82 -6.70
C ILE A 325 -10.47 -2.54 -7.53
N THR A 326 -9.38 -1.81 -7.34
CA THR A 326 -9.14 -0.50 -7.97
C THR A 326 -7.79 -0.46 -8.66
N PRO A 327 -7.64 0.29 -9.76
CA PRO A 327 -6.37 0.49 -10.42
C PRO A 327 -5.61 1.65 -9.79
N ASP A 328 -4.32 1.41 -9.54
CA ASP A 328 -3.38 2.43 -9.10
C ASP A 328 -2.17 2.48 -10.04
N PRO A 329 -1.37 3.56 -10.03
CA PRO A 329 -0.19 3.67 -10.88
C PRO A 329 0.71 2.45 -10.75
N GLY A 330 0.83 1.68 -11.84
CA GLY A 330 1.66 0.47 -11.90
C GLY A 330 1.14 -0.76 -11.14
N VAL A 331 -0.03 -0.72 -10.49
CA VAL A 331 -0.58 -1.84 -9.70
C VAL A 331 -2.11 -1.95 -9.81
N VAL A 332 -2.65 -3.07 -9.34
CA VAL A 332 -4.05 -3.19 -8.90
C VAL A 332 -4.05 -3.27 -7.39
N GLU A 333 -4.91 -2.49 -6.75
CA GLU A 333 -5.14 -2.50 -5.31
C GLU A 333 -6.43 -3.27 -5.00
N VAL A 334 -6.42 -4.08 -3.93
CA VAL A 334 -7.58 -4.85 -3.50
C VAL A 334 -7.92 -4.45 -2.07
N ASN A 335 -8.99 -3.69 -1.90
CA ASN A 335 -9.58 -3.33 -0.62
C ASN A 335 -10.46 -4.48 -0.13
N ILE A 336 -9.96 -5.32 0.77
CA ILE A 336 -10.75 -6.42 1.35
C ILE A 336 -11.48 -5.98 2.62
N HIS A 337 -12.68 -6.52 2.85
CA HIS A 337 -13.40 -6.39 4.11
C HIS A 337 -12.48 -6.69 5.33
N PRO A 338 -12.58 -5.94 6.45
CA PRO A 338 -11.69 -6.07 7.61
C PRO A 338 -11.90 -7.34 8.43
N ALA A 339 -10.82 -8.02 8.81
CA ALA A 339 -10.85 -9.23 9.64
C ALA A 339 -11.00 -8.88 11.12
N LYS A 340 -11.79 -9.68 11.85
CA LYS A 340 -12.10 -9.47 13.28
C LYS A 340 -11.23 -10.34 14.20
N SER A 341 -10.74 -11.47 13.70
CA SER A 341 -9.92 -12.43 14.44
C SER A 341 -8.67 -12.84 13.67
N TRP A 342 -7.73 -13.49 14.36
CA TRP A 342 -6.58 -14.14 13.72
C TRP A 342 -7.00 -15.15 12.62
N ASP A 343 -7.99 -15.99 12.88
CA ASP A 343 -8.43 -17.01 11.93
C ASP A 343 -9.01 -16.40 10.64
N GLU A 344 -9.86 -15.39 10.79
CA GLU A 344 -10.39 -14.65 9.63
C GLU A 344 -9.27 -13.97 8.84
N LEU A 345 -8.24 -13.47 9.53
CA LEU A 345 -7.11 -12.81 8.89
C LEU A 345 -6.25 -13.80 8.08
N VAL A 346 -5.98 -14.97 8.64
CA VAL A 346 -5.29 -16.07 7.96
C VAL A 346 -6.07 -16.50 6.73
N ASP A 347 -7.35 -16.83 6.89
CA ASP A 347 -8.22 -17.27 5.79
C ASP A 347 -8.28 -16.25 4.66
N ARG A 348 -8.60 -14.99 4.96
CA ARG A 348 -8.74 -13.93 3.94
C ARG A 348 -7.43 -13.64 3.22
N THR A 349 -6.31 -13.59 3.95
CA THR A 349 -5.01 -13.35 3.32
C THR A 349 -4.64 -14.51 2.40
N THR A 350 -4.86 -15.75 2.84
CA THR A 350 -4.58 -16.94 2.02
C THR A 350 -5.43 -16.97 0.76
N VAL A 351 -6.75 -16.81 0.88
CA VAL A 351 -7.65 -16.76 -0.28
C VAL A 351 -7.23 -15.68 -1.26
N LEU A 352 -6.92 -14.47 -0.77
CA LEU A 352 -6.53 -13.37 -1.64
C LEU A 352 -5.26 -13.68 -2.44
N TYR A 353 -4.21 -14.20 -1.78
CA TYR A 353 -2.95 -14.55 -2.46
C TYR A 353 -3.13 -15.71 -3.45
N GLU A 354 -3.89 -16.74 -3.08
CA GLU A 354 -4.21 -17.87 -3.94
C GLU A 354 -4.95 -17.43 -5.21
N GLU A 355 -6.03 -16.65 -5.05
CA GLU A 355 -6.85 -16.24 -6.19
C GLU A 355 -6.14 -15.20 -7.07
N ALA A 356 -5.35 -14.29 -6.49
CA ALA A 356 -4.49 -13.40 -7.27
C ALA A 356 -3.51 -14.22 -8.13
N ARG A 357 -2.83 -15.21 -7.55
CA ARG A 357 -1.90 -16.08 -8.29
C ARG A 357 -2.61 -16.84 -9.41
N ASN A 358 -3.81 -17.36 -9.15
CA ASN A 358 -4.62 -18.07 -10.16
C ASN A 358 -5.07 -17.16 -11.30
N CYS A 359 -5.18 -15.85 -11.07
CA CYS A 359 -5.39 -14.84 -12.11
C CYS A 359 -4.12 -14.43 -12.86
N GLY A 360 -2.95 -14.96 -12.52
CA GLY A 360 -1.68 -14.48 -13.08
C GLY A 360 -1.20 -13.16 -12.48
N LEU A 361 -1.65 -12.82 -11.26
CA LEU A 361 -1.19 -11.67 -10.50
C LEU A 361 -0.21 -12.09 -9.39
N GLY A 362 0.80 -11.26 -9.15
CA GLY A 362 1.85 -11.44 -8.16
C GLY A 362 2.08 -10.21 -7.30
N THR A 363 3.01 -10.32 -6.36
CA THR A 363 3.27 -9.32 -5.30
C THR A 363 4.65 -8.69 -5.37
N GLU A 364 5.43 -9.03 -6.40
CA GLU A 364 6.77 -8.51 -6.61
C GLU A 364 7.07 -8.28 -8.10
N LYS A 365 8.07 -7.45 -8.36
CA LYS A 365 8.64 -7.16 -9.67
C LYS A 365 10.15 -7.33 -9.63
N PHE A 366 10.77 -7.23 -10.79
CA PHE A 366 12.22 -7.18 -10.93
C PHE A 366 12.68 -5.83 -11.47
N ASP A 367 13.78 -5.32 -10.91
CA ASP A 367 14.58 -4.27 -11.51
C ASP A 367 15.50 -4.82 -12.59
N ARG A 368 15.97 -3.92 -13.46
CA ARG A 368 16.91 -4.23 -14.54
C ARG A 368 18.19 -4.94 -14.05
N ASP A 369 18.65 -4.57 -12.87
CA ASP A 369 19.86 -5.11 -12.23
C ASP A 369 19.62 -6.47 -11.52
N GLY A 370 18.43 -7.03 -11.65
CA GLY A 370 18.03 -8.30 -11.05
C GLY A 370 17.44 -8.16 -9.64
N ARG A 371 17.37 -6.99 -9.01
CA ARG A 371 16.77 -6.88 -7.66
C ARG A 371 15.29 -7.26 -7.68
N ARG A 372 14.88 -8.02 -6.67
CA ARG A 372 13.47 -8.29 -6.36
C ARG A 372 12.92 -7.12 -5.56
N VAL A 373 11.75 -6.64 -5.94
CA VAL A 373 11.17 -5.41 -5.39
C VAL A 373 9.68 -5.63 -5.19
N SER A 374 9.07 -4.96 -4.22
CA SER A 374 7.61 -5.02 -4.05
C SER A 374 6.91 -4.46 -5.29
N THR A 375 5.60 -4.63 -5.36
CA THR A 375 4.75 -4.11 -6.45
C THR A 375 4.93 -2.61 -6.73
N GLY A 376 5.39 -1.82 -5.75
CA GLY A 376 5.52 -0.37 -5.84
C GLY A 376 4.29 0.39 -5.33
N GLY A 377 3.17 -0.30 -5.11
CA GLY A 377 2.00 0.24 -4.40
C GLY A 377 2.16 0.12 -2.88
N GLY A 378 1.52 1.02 -2.13
CA GLY A 378 1.48 0.95 -0.68
C GLY A 378 0.56 -0.19 -0.23
N ALA A 379 1.10 -1.19 0.47
CA ALA A 379 0.30 -2.31 1.00
C ALA A 379 -0.21 -1.96 2.40
N HIS A 380 -0.96 -0.86 2.48
CA HIS A 380 -1.33 -0.23 3.73
C HIS A 380 -2.01 -1.23 4.68
N ILE A 381 -1.81 -1.04 5.98
CA ILE A 381 -2.49 -1.78 7.05
C ILE A 381 -3.43 -0.81 7.74
N THR A 382 -4.70 -1.19 7.85
CA THR A 382 -5.73 -0.32 8.45
C THR A 382 -6.22 -0.93 9.75
N LEU A 383 -6.16 -0.16 10.84
CA LEU A 383 -6.55 -0.56 12.19
C LEU A 383 -7.81 0.21 12.60
N GLY A 384 -8.77 -0.48 13.22
CA GLY A 384 -10.00 0.15 13.65
C GLY A 384 -10.85 -0.72 14.56
N GLY A 385 -12.13 -0.37 14.65
CA GLY A 385 -13.17 -1.18 15.28
C GLY A 385 -14.28 -1.52 14.27
N GLN A 386 -15.32 -2.21 14.75
CA GLN A 386 -16.51 -2.49 13.91
C GLN A 386 -17.30 -1.23 13.54
N THR A 387 -17.20 -0.19 14.35
CA THR A 387 -17.81 1.13 14.17
C THR A 387 -16.83 2.18 14.67
N THR A 388 -17.01 3.43 14.26
CA THR A 388 -16.19 4.57 14.71
C THR A 388 -16.11 4.62 16.24
N GLN A 389 -17.24 4.49 16.94
CA GLN A 389 -17.33 4.53 18.40
C GLN A 389 -16.65 3.33 19.08
N ARG A 390 -16.52 2.21 18.37
CA ARG A 390 -15.83 1.01 18.86
C ARG A 390 -14.35 0.98 18.50
N SER A 391 -13.83 1.99 17.80
CA SER A 391 -12.40 2.04 17.46
C SER A 391 -11.54 2.03 18.73
N PRO A 392 -10.56 1.10 18.85
CA PRO A 392 -9.68 1.07 20.02
C PRO A 392 -8.84 2.34 20.14
N LEU A 393 -8.53 2.99 19.01
CA LEU A 393 -7.72 4.21 18.96
C LEU A 393 -8.47 5.45 19.47
N LEU A 394 -9.80 5.47 19.34
CA LEU A 394 -10.64 6.54 19.86
C LEU A 394 -11.07 6.26 21.31
N ARG A 395 -11.30 4.99 21.66
CA ARG A 395 -11.61 4.58 23.04
C ARG A 395 -10.43 4.77 23.99
N ARG A 396 -9.21 4.55 23.51
CA ARG A 396 -7.96 4.64 24.27
C ARG A 396 -6.89 5.36 23.44
N PRO A 397 -6.89 6.71 23.41
CA PRO A 397 -5.98 7.49 22.58
C PRO A 397 -4.50 7.35 22.95
N ASP A 398 -4.20 6.89 24.17
CA ASP A 398 -2.86 6.51 24.61
C ASP A 398 -2.29 5.31 23.82
N LEU A 399 -3.16 4.48 23.21
CA LEU A 399 -2.73 3.44 22.27
C LEU A 399 -2.08 4.06 21.03
N LEU A 400 -2.68 5.11 20.46
CA LEU A 400 -2.13 5.81 19.29
C LEU A 400 -0.80 6.47 19.66
N ARG A 401 -0.71 7.12 20.82
CA ARG A 401 0.55 7.62 21.38
C ARG A 401 1.61 6.50 21.49
N SER A 402 1.24 5.36 22.06
CA SER A 402 2.15 4.22 22.27
C SER A 402 2.70 3.70 20.94
N LEU A 403 1.83 3.52 19.94
CA LEU A 403 2.23 3.09 18.60
C LEU A 403 3.18 4.10 17.94
N LEU A 404 2.84 5.39 17.97
CA LEU A 404 3.69 6.45 17.40
C LEU A 404 5.06 6.51 18.08
N SER A 405 5.08 6.47 19.42
CA SER A 405 6.31 6.54 20.21
C SER A 405 7.20 5.31 19.99
N TYR A 406 6.62 4.11 19.99
CA TYR A 406 7.37 2.89 19.78
C TYR A 406 7.95 2.80 18.37
N TRP A 407 7.16 3.14 17.33
CA TRP A 407 7.69 3.26 15.98
C TRP A 407 8.80 4.30 15.90
N GLN A 408 8.67 5.44 16.57
CA GLN A 408 9.71 6.47 16.62
C GLN A 408 10.98 5.96 17.35
N ASN A 409 10.84 5.24 18.44
CA ASN A 409 12.00 4.70 19.16
C ASN A 409 12.65 3.51 18.44
N HIS A 410 11.99 2.91 17.45
CA HIS A 410 12.50 1.74 16.73
C HIS A 410 12.48 1.92 15.20
N PRO A 411 13.55 2.51 14.61
CA PRO A 411 13.63 2.76 13.16
C PRO A 411 13.47 1.51 12.28
N SER A 412 13.75 0.31 12.80
CA SER A 412 13.54 -0.94 12.05
C SER A 412 12.09 -1.13 11.62
N LEU A 413 11.10 -0.70 12.41
CA LEU A 413 9.68 -0.79 12.04
C LEU A 413 9.31 0.13 10.87
N SER A 414 10.05 1.22 10.67
CA SER A 414 9.87 2.13 9.53
C SER A 414 10.60 1.66 8.29
N TYR A 415 11.81 1.07 8.42
CA TYR A 415 12.68 0.83 7.27
C TYR A 415 12.72 -0.61 6.77
N LEU A 416 12.52 -1.61 7.64
CA LEU A 416 12.54 -3.02 7.25
C LEU A 416 11.39 -3.37 6.31
N PHE A 417 10.21 -2.81 6.59
CA PHE A 417 8.97 -3.13 5.88
C PHE A 417 8.62 -2.14 4.78
N SER A 418 9.37 -1.05 4.61
CA SER A 418 9.10 -0.02 3.60
C SER A 418 9.44 -0.46 2.18
N GLY A 419 8.95 0.33 1.22
CA GLY A 419 9.45 0.26 -0.15
C GLY A 419 10.87 0.84 -0.28
N LYS A 420 11.33 0.97 -1.52
CA LYS A 420 12.66 1.53 -1.82
C LYS A 420 12.77 3.01 -1.48
N PHE A 421 11.74 3.77 -1.84
CA PHE A 421 11.74 5.21 -1.68
C PHE A 421 11.44 5.56 -0.23
N VAL A 422 12.50 5.81 0.54
CA VAL A 422 12.46 6.29 1.92
C VAL A 422 13.12 7.66 2.02
N GLY A 423 12.95 8.33 3.14
CA GLY A 423 13.44 9.69 3.33
C GLY A 423 12.29 10.69 3.53
N PRO A 424 12.63 11.96 3.87
CA PRO A 424 11.66 12.99 4.24
C PRO A 424 10.68 13.34 3.12
N THR A 425 11.06 13.05 1.88
CA THR A 425 10.27 13.30 0.67
C THR A 425 9.55 12.07 0.15
N SER A 426 9.60 10.94 0.86
CA SER A 426 8.96 9.68 0.45
C SER A 426 7.42 9.76 0.44
N GLN A 427 6.75 8.68 0.05
CA GLN A 427 5.28 8.63 0.08
C GLN A 427 4.70 8.54 1.50
N SER A 428 5.49 8.04 2.44
CA SER A 428 5.10 7.80 3.83
C SER A 428 6.30 8.02 4.77
N PRO A 429 6.83 9.27 4.79
CA PRO A 429 8.00 9.61 5.59
C PRO A 429 7.75 9.37 7.08
N ARG A 430 8.86 9.09 7.76
CA ARG A 430 8.89 9.00 9.21
C ARG A 430 8.83 10.40 9.83
N LEU A 431 8.19 10.50 10.99
CA LEU A 431 7.80 11.79 11.58
C LEU A 431 8.97 12.73 11.92
N ASP A 432 10.16 12.20 12.15
CA ASP A 432 11.37 12.91 12.58
C ASP A 432 12.45 13.06 11.49
N GLU A 433 12.11 12.77 10.23
CA GLU A 433 13.07 12.89 9.11
C GLU A 433 13.14 14.27 8.47
N ALA A 434 12.11 15.11 8.63
CA ALA A 434 12.00 16.39 7.91
C ALA A 434 12.02 17.64 8.82
N ARG A 435 11.20 17.65 9.88
CA ARG A 435 10.94 18.86 10.68
C ARG A 435 11.60 18.73 12.05
N HIS A 436 12.59 19.57 12.32
CA HIS A 436 13.41 19.47 13.53
C HIS A 436 12.63 19.64 14.83
N GLU A 437 11.58 20.48 14.84
CA GLU A 437 10.77 20.75 16.04
C GLU A 437 9.61 19.75 16.24
N SER A 438 9.33 18.87 15.26
CA SER A 438 8.16 17.98 15.31
C SER A 438 8.13 17.09 16.54
N LEU A 439 9.28 16.58 16.99
CA LEU A 439 9.34 15.72 18.17
C LEU A 439 9.01 16.46 19.47
N TYR A 440 9.44 17.71 19.57
CA TYR A 440 9.15 18.55 20.74
C TYR A 440 7.64 18.86 20.82
N GLU A 441 7.04 19.31 19.71
CA GLU A 441 5.60 19.58 19.65
C GLU A 441 4.76 18.30 19.85
N LEU A 442 5.24 17.16 19.35
CA LEU A 442 4.58 15.87 19.54
C LEU A 442 4.60 15.41 21.00
N GLU A 443 5.68 15.66 21.75
CA GLU A 443 5.73 15.38 23.18
C GLU A 443 4.70 16.20 23.96
N ILE A 444 4.50 17.48 23.59
CA ILE A 444 3.45 18.33 24.18
C ILE A 444 2.07 17.76 23.87
N ALA A 445 1.82 17.33 22.63
CA ALA A 445 0.57 16.68 22.24
C ALA A 445 0.36 15.36 23.01
N PHE A 446 1.40 14.55 23.20
CA PHE A 446 1.36 13.28 23.92
C PHE A 446 1.05 13.43 25.41
N ALA A 447 1.42 14.54 26.03
CA ALA A 447 0.99 14.87 27.39
C ALA A 447 -0.53 15.07 27.50
N GLN A 448 -1.25 15.22 26.37
CA GLN A 448 -2.70 15.27 26.33
C GLN A 448 -3.37 13.91 26.09
N LEU A 449 -2.62 12.86 25.72
CA LEU A 449 -3.13 11.53 25.33
C LEU A 449 -2.83 10.47 26.40
N GLU A 450 -3.14 10.76 27.67
CA GLU A 450 -2.96 9.83 28.79
C GLU A 450 -4.14 8.86 28.94
N ARG A 451 -3.87 7.64 29.43
CA ARG A 451 -4.79 6.48 29.47
C ARG A 451 -6.19 6.77 30.06
N ASP A 452 -6.26 7.58 31.10
CA ASP A 452 -7.50 7.84 31.84
C ASP A 452 -8.03 9.27 31.63
N ARG A 453 -7.47 9.99 30.65
CA ARG A 453 -7.90 11.34 30.32
C ARG A 453 -9.07 11.28 29.35
N ASP A 454 -10.18 11.89 29.74
CA ASP A 454 -11.31 12.08 28.83
C ASP A 454 -10.96 13.12 27.77
N ILE A 455 -10.87 12.68 26.51
CA ILE A 455 -10.54 13.51 25.37
C ILE A 455 -11.46 13.17 24.20
N SER A 456 -12.06 14.20 23.61
CA SER A 456 -12.97 14.00 22.48
C SER A 456 -12.21 13.54 21.23
N PRO A 457 -12.83 12.73 20.35
CA PRO A 457 -12.24 12.38 19.05
C PRO A 457 -11.82 13.57 18.20
N TRP A 458 -12.57 14.67 18.29
CA TRP A 458 -12.24 15.96 17.67
C TRP A 458 -10.89 16.50 18.16
N SER A 459 -10.66 16.47 19.48
CA SER A 459 -9.41 16.95 20.07
C SER A 459 -8.22 16.08 19.69
N ILE A 460 -8.39 14.75 19.62
CA ILE A 460 -7.34 13.82 19.18
C ILE A 460 -6.87 14.18 17.76
N ASP A 461 -7.81 14.38 16.84
CA ASP A 461 -7.51 14.78 15.48
C ASP A 461 -6.75 16.12 15.42
N ARG A 462 -7.23 17.14 16.15
CA ARG A 462 -6.58 18.47 16.18
C ARG A 462 -5.19 18.47 16.80
N LEU A 463 -4.93 17.60 17.78
CA LEU A 463 -3.62 17.47 18.40
C LEU A 463 -2.58 16.86 17.45
N LEU A 464 -2.98 15.91 16.60
CA LEU A 464 -2.04 15.09 15.83
C LEU A 464 -1.98 15.45 14.34
N ARG A 465 -3.08 15.91 13.74
CA ARG A 465 -3.20 16.10 12.28
C ARG A 465 -2.09 16.96 11.69
N ASN A 466 -1.74 18.06 12.35
CA ASN A 466 -0.73 19.00 11.84
C ASN A 466 0.71 18.57 12.13
N LEU A 467 0.89 17.54 12.96
CA LEU A 467 2.19 16.93 13.28
C LEU A 467 2.44 15.68 12.42
N LEU A 468 1.38 14.97 12.01
CA LEU A 468 1.41 13.79 11.15
C LEU A 468 1.28 14.15 9.67
N VAL A 469 2.26 14.89 9.14
CA VAL A 469 2.29 15.43 7.78
C VAL A 469 3.68 15.32 7.16
N ASP A 470 3.75 15.29 5.82
CA ASP A 470 5.03 15.44 5.12
C ASP A 470 5.59 16.87 5.21
N MET A 471 6.77 17.09 4.63
CA MET A 471 7.41 18.42 4.57
C MET A 471 6.58 19.51 3.87
N THR A 472 5.57 19.15 3.06
CA THR A 472 4.65 20.09 2.38
C THR A 472 3.34 20.31 3.14
N GLY A 473 3.12 19.60 4.26
CA GLY A 473 1.88 19.67 5.03
C GLY A 473 0.80 18.68 4.58
N ASN A 474 1.13 17.68 3.76
CA ASN A 474 0.16 16.70 3.28
C ASN A 474 -0.07 15.59 4.33
N THR A 475 -1.30 15.48 4.84
CA THR A 475 -1.72 14.51 5.86
C THR A 475 -1.83 13.07 5.33
N HIS A 476 -2.00 12.90 4.02
CA HIS A 476 -2.00 11.58 3.39
C HIS A 476 -0.58 11.02 3.18
N ARG A 477 0.47 11.83 3.33
CA ARG A 477 1.87 11.45 3.12
C ARG A 477 2.62 11.34 4.44
N THR A 478 2.28 10.32 5.22
CA THR A 478 2.89 10.05 6.54
C THR A 478 2.89 8.55 6.78
N ALA A 479 3.84 8.05 7.57
CA ALA A 479 3.85 6.66 8.01
C ALA A 479 2.57 6.26 8.79
N PHE A 480 2.02 7.18 9.57
CA PHE A 480 0.78 7.02 10.36
C PHE A 480 -0.25 8.04 9.90
N CYS A 481 -1.21 7.60 9.09
CA CYS A 481 -2.24 8.46 8.50
C CYS A 481 -3.54 8.37 9.29
N ILE A 482 -4.02 9.54 9.76
CA ILE A 482 -5.23 9.69 10.56
C ILE A 482 -6.40 10.30 9.76
N ASP A 483 -6.28 10.34 8.42
CA ASP A 483 -7.32 10.93 7.55
C ASP A 483 -8.63 10.16 7.55
N LYS A 484 -8.61 8.90 8.00
CA LYS A 484 -9.80 8.06 8.20
C LYS A 484 -10.13 7.86 9.69
N LEU A 485 -9.44 8.54 10.60
CA LEU A 485 -9.63 8.37 12.05
C LEU A 485 -10.84 9.18 12.52
N PHE A 486 -10.70 10.50 12.60
CA PHE A 486 -11.79 11.41 12.95
C PHE A 486 -11.55 12.82 12.39
N PRO A 487 -11.35 12.99 11.07
CA PRO A 487 -11.18 14.32 10.47
C PRO A 487 -12.38 15.22 10.76
N VAL A 488 -12.10 16.42 11.23
CA VAL A 488 -13.13 17.43 11.55
C VAL A 488 -13.74 18.01 10.27
N GLU A 489 -12.91 18.24 9.26
CA GLU A 489 -13.29 18.87 8.00
C GLU A 489 -14.12 17.97 7.09
N ASN A 490 -14.07 16.65 7.32
CA ASN A 490 -14.74 15.68 6.47
C ASN A 490 -15.47 14.61 7.29
N PRO A 491 -16.72 14.87 7.71
CA PRO A 491 -17.52 13.92 8.49
C PRO A 491 -17.68 12.54 7.84
N ARG A 492 -17.66 12.45 6.50
CA ARG A 492 -17.76 11.17 5.77
C ARG A 492 -16.55 10.25 5.99
N GLN A 493 -15.42 10.81 6.42
CA GLN A 493 -14.18 10.07 6.70
C GLN A 493 -13.96 9.83 8.20
N GLN A 494 -14.95 10.10 9.07
CA GLN A 494 -14.90 9.76 10.49
C GLN A 494 -15.17 8.26 10.71
N LEU A 495 -14.25 7.43 10.24
CA LEU A 495 -14.39 5.97 10.21
C LEU A 495 -13.75 5.29 11.44
N GLY A 496 -13.00 6.03 12.26
CA GLY A 496 -12.28 5.48 13.41
C GLY A 496 -11.07 4.63 13.01
N LEU A 497 -10.50 4.86 11.82
CA LEU A 497 -9.43 4.06 11.24
C LEU A 497 -8.07 4.78 11.25
N LEU A 498 -7.01 4.06 11.64
CA LEU A 498 -5.62 4.47 11.44
C LEU A 498 -5.03 3.66 10.28
N GLU A 499 -4.30 4.33 9.40
CA GLU A 499 -3.62 3.68 8.27
C GLU A 499 -2.10 3.73 8.46
N LEU A 500 -1.47 2.56 8.52
CA LEU A 500 -0.02 2.40 8.47
C LEU A 500 0.42 2.31 7.01
N ARG A 501 1.13 3.35 6.55
CA ARG A 501 1.44 3.54 5.13
C ARG A 501 2.86 3.21 4.73
N SER A 502 3.79 3.13 5.69
CA SER A 502 5.19 2.78 5.44
C SER A 502 5.40 1.25 5.35
N ILE A 503 4.50 0.56 4.62
CA ILE A 503 4.48 -0.89 4.49
C ILE A 503 4.39 -1.26 3.01
N ALA A 504 5.40 -1.96 2.50
CA ALA A 504 5.43 -2.52 1.16
C ALA A 504 4.78 -3.91 1.12
N MET A 505 4.27 -4.27 -0.06
CA MET A 505 3.70 -5.60 -0.29
C MET A 505 4.78 -6.68 -0.16
N PRO A 506 4.63 -7.67 0.74
CA PRO A 506 5.60 -8.73 0.88
C PRO A 506 5.38 -9.84 -0.18
N PRO A 507 6.45 -10.57 -0.56
CA PRO A 507 6.38 -11.59 -1.62
C PRO A 507 5.46 -12.78 -1.32
N THR A 508 5.19 -13.08 -0.05
CA THR A 508 4.45 -14.27 0.37
C THR A 508 3.37 -13.93 1.39
N GLN A 509 2.33 -14.77 1.45
CA GLN A 509 1.23 -14.64 2.41
C GLN A 509 1.71 -14.77 3.86
N GLU A 510 2.70 -15.63 4.12
CA GLU A 510 3.24 -15.86 5.47
C GLU A 510 3.95 -14.61 5.99
N MET A 511 4.71 -13.95 5.11
CA MET A 511 5.30 -12.65 5.42
C MET A 511 4.21 -11.60 5.68
N ARG A 512 3.13 -11.56 4.87
CA ARG A 512 2.02 -10.64 5.14
C ARG A 512 1.37 -10.90 6.50
N LEU A 513 1.11 -12.16 6.82
CA LEU A 513 0.51 -12.57 8.10
C LEU A 513 1.41 -12.23 9.29
N LEU A 514 2.74 -12.36 9.15
CA LEU A 514 3.69 -11.92 10.17
C LEU A 514 3.68 -10.40 10.39
N GLN A 515 3.60 -9.59 9.34
CA GLN A 515 3.46 -8.13 9.48
C GLN A 515 2.19 -7.78 10.25
N LEU A 516 1.06 -8.40 9.88
CA LEU A 516 -0.23 -8.14 10.51
C LEU A 516 -0.26 -8.64 11.96
N LEU A 517 0.33 -9.81 12.23
CA LEU A 517 0.46 -10.38 13.57
C LEU A 517 1.31 -9.49 14.48
N LEU A 518 2.42 -8.95 13.97
CA LEU A 518 3.28 -8.01 14.70
C LEU A 518 2.49 -6.77 15.14
N VAL A 519 1.73 -6.18 14.22
CA VAL A 519 0.86 -5.01 14.53
C VAL A 519 -0.22 -5.36 15.57
N ARG A 520 -0.87 -6.52 15.45
CA ARG A 520 -1.87 -6.99 16.43
C ARG A 520 -1.25 -7.19 17.82
N ALA A 521 -0.04 -7.73 17.88
CA ALA A 521 0.67 -7.94 19.14
C ALA A 521 1.01 -6.61 19.82
N PHE A 522 1.46 -5.59 19.07
CA PHE A 522 1.66 -4.24 19.63
C PHE A 522 0.37 -3.64 20.16
N VAL A 523 -0.75 -3.79 19.44
CA VAL A 523 -2.05 -3.31 19.93
C VAL A 523 -2.44 -4.01 21.23
N ALA A 524 -2.32 -5.33 21.29
CA ALA A 524 -2.62 -6.12 22.49
C ALA A 524 -1.72 -5.73 23.68
N TRP A 525 -0.42 -5.60 23.43
CA TRP A 525 0.56 -5.19 24.43
C TRP A 525 0.29 -3.78 24.97
N PHE A 526 0.20 -2.78 24.10
CA PHE A 526 0.04 -1.39 24.50
C PHE A 526 -1.33 -1.08 25.09
N TRP A 527 -2.35 -1.88 24.74
CA TRP A 527 -3.64 -1.81 25.42
C TRP A 527 -3.53 -2.18 26.90
N GLN A 528 -2.77 -3.25 27.19
CA GLN A 528 -2.51 -3.73 28.54
C GLN A 528 -1.57 -2.78 29.29
N VAL A 529 -0.40 -2.52 28.71
CA VAL A 529 0.68 -1.70 29.27
C VAL A 529 1.10 -0.63 28.25
N PRO A 530 0.62 0.62 28.39
CA PRO A 530 0.96 1.70 27.48
C PRO A 530 2.46 1.95 27.42
N TYR A 531 2.97 2.30 26.25
CA TYR A 531 4.38 2.66 26.07
C TYR A 531 4.57 4.15 26.32
N THR A 532 5.28 4.49 27.40
CA THR A 532 5.41 5.87 27.90
C THR A 532 6.82 6.43 27.83
N GLU A 533 7.77 5.69 27.25
CA GLU A 533 9.16 6.15 27.10
C GLU A 533 9.26 7.44 26.27
N PRO A 534 10.25 8.30 26.53
CA PRO A 534 10.47 9.53 25.78
C PRO A 534 10.86 9.25 24.32
N LEU A 535 10.63 10.23 23.44
CA LEU A 535 11.00 10.12 22.03
C LEU A 535 12.52 10.27 21.84
N THR A 536 13.14 9.38 21.07
CA THR A 536 14.59 9.37 20.86
C THR A 536 15.01 10.42 19.84
N ARG A 537 15.97 11.29 20.19
CA ARG A 537 16.54 12.29 19.28
C ARG A 537 17.64 11.68 18.41
N TRP A 538 17.25 10.92 17.39
CA TRP A 538 18.19 10.19 16.54
C TRP A 538 19.11 11.08 15.70
N GLY A 539 18.60 12.20 15.17
CA GLY A 539 19.35 13.08 14.28
C GLY A 539 19.93 12.32 13.08
N THR A 540 21.18 12.61 12.73
CA THR A 540 21.87 11.99 11.58
C THR A 540 22.12 10.48 11.77
N THR A 541 21.99 9.96 13.00
CA THR A 541 22.07 8.51 13.28
C THR A 541 21.04 7.70 12.47
N LEU A 542 19.86 8.28 12.16
CA LEU A 542 18.87 7.64 11.27
C LEU A 542 19.50 7.29 9.92
N HIS A 543 20.17 8.26 9.31
CA HIS A 543 20.70 8.16 7.95
C HIS A 543 22.11 7.54 7.89
N ASP A 544 22.81 7.45 9.03
CA ASP A 544 24.11 6.79 9.15
C ASP A 544 23.99 5.32 9.54
N ARG A 545 23.39 5.02 10.71
CA ARG A 545 23.30 3.65 11.24
C ARG A 545 22.09 2.90 10.72
N PHE A 546 20.90 3.49 10.80
CA PHE A 546 19.65 2.79 10.48
C PHE A 546 19.37 2.67 8.98
N MET A 547 20.29 3.15 8.14
CA MET A 547 20.33 2.81 6.72
C MET A 547 21.11 1.51 6.45
N LEU A 548 21.81 0.97 7.45
CA LEU A 548 22.57 -0.28 7.36
C LEU A 548 21.76 -1.44 7.98
N PRO A 549 21.60 -2.57 7.25
CA PRO A 549 20.79 -3.70 7.70
C PRO A 549 21.19 -4.29 9.05
N HIS A 550 22.47 -4.22 9.43
CA HIS A 550 22.96 -4.73 10.71
C HIS A 550 22.33 -4.03 11.90
N TYR A 551 22.26 -2.69 11.89
CA TYR A 551 21.69 -1.93 12.99
C TYR A 551 20.15 -2.05 13.02
N LEU A 552 19.53 -2.20 11.85
CA LEU A 552 18.11 -2.54 11.76
C LEU A 552 17.82 -3.93 12.33
N GLU A 553 18.70 -4.91 12.11
CA GLU A 553 18.58 -6.24 12.69
C GLU A 553 18.72 -6.20 14.22
N LEU A 554 19.70 -5.46 14.75
CA LEU A 554 19.87 -5.31 16.21
C LEU A 554 18.65 -4.66 16.86
N ASP A 555 18.14 -3.56 16.29
CA ASP A 555 16.92 -2.89 16.76
C ASP A 555 15.69 -3.80 16.65
N PHE A 556 15.56 -4.55 15.56
CA PHE A 556 14.44 -5.46 15.41
C PHE A 556 14.51 -6.64 16.40
N ARG A 557 15.70 -7.12 16.74
CA ARG A 557 15.89 -8.16 17.76
C ARG A 557 15.49 -7.67 19.15
N SER A 558 15.77 -6.42 19.51
CA SER A 558 15.29 -5.88 20.80
C SER A 558 13.77 -5.80 20.84
N ILE A 559 13.12 -5.40 19.74
CA ILE A 559 11.65 -5.40 19.63
C ILE A 559 11.06 -6.80 19.85
N LEU A 560 11.64 -7.84 19.23
CA LEU A 560 11.17 -9.20 19.43
C LEU A 560 11.39 -9.66 20.88
N GLN A 561 12.49 -9.23 21.52
CA GLN A 561 12.73 -9.50 22.93
C GLN A 561 11.70 -8.81 23.83
N ASP A 562 11.32 -7.56 23.52
CA ASP A 562 10.26 -6.84 24.24
C ASP A 562 8.92 -7.57 24.12
N LEU A 563 8.57 -8.03 22.90
CA LEU A 563 7.35 -8.80 22.67
C LEU A 563 7.38 -10.15 23.40
N GLN A 564 8.52 -10.84 23.44
CA GLN A 564 8.69 -12.05 24.24
C GLN A 564 8.49 -11.78 25.74
N ASN A 565 9.06 -10.69 26.25
CA ASN A 565 8.90 -10.26 27.64
C ASN A 565 7.43 -9.90 27.94
N ALA A 566 6.70 -9.36 26.96
CA ALA A 566 5.27 -9.09 27.03
C ALA A 566 4.39 -10.35 26.89
N GLY A 567 4.98 -11.53 26.67
CA GLY A 567 4.29 -12.82 26.59
C GLY A 567 4.01 -13.34 25.18
N TYR A 568 4.54 -12.69 24.13
CA TYR A 568 4.37 -13.10 22.74
C TYR A 568 5.66 -13.72 22.19
N ALA A 569 5.68 -15.04 22.02
CA ALA A 569 6.87 -15.81 21.67
C ALA A 569 7.28 -15.69 20.18
N PHE A 570 7.55 -14.48 19.69
CA PHE A 570 8.07 -14.27 18.34
C PHE A 570 9.53 -14.73 18.21
N GLU A 571 9.89 -15.35 17.10
CA GLU A 571 11.28 -15.77 16.82
C GLU A 571 11.87 -14.97 15.65
N PHE A 572 13.14 -14.56 15.77
CA PHE A 572 13.82 -13.79 14.73
C PHE A 572 13.91 -14.52 13.39
N ASP A 573 14.06 -15.85 13.40
CA ASP A 573 14.11 -16.69 12.19
C ASP A 573 12.85 -16.55 11.32
N TRP A 574 11.75 -16.09 11.91
CA TRP A 574 10.52 -15.81 11.18
C TRP A 574 10.66 -14.61 10.23
N PHE A 575 11.57 -13.69 10.55
CA PHE A 575 11.75 -12.42 9.87
C PHE A 575 12.98 -12.33 8.97
N VAL A 576 13.90 -13.30 9.03
CA VAL A 576 15.04 -13.42 8.09
C VAL A 576 14.63 -13.22 6.62
N PRO A 577 13.49 -13.77 6.12
CA PRO A 577 13.06 -13.52 4.75
C PRO A 577 12.80 -12.05 4.39
N PHE A 578 12.39 -11.21 5.35
CA PHE A 578 12.22 -9.77 5.13
C PHE A 578 13.58 -9.10 4.94
N PHE A 579 14.57 -9.45 5.76
CA PHE A 579 15.93 -8.94 5.62
C PHE A 579 16.56 -9.35 4.29
N GLU A 580 16.41 -10.61 3.88
CA GLU A 580 16.94 -11.07 2.59
C GLU A 580 16.24 -10.44 1.39
N PHE A 581 14.94 -10.14 1.50
CA PHE A 581 14.19 -9.44 0.45
C PHE A 581 14.56 -7.95 0.38
N ARG A 582 14.61 -7.26 1.52
CA ARG A 582 14.89 -5.82 1.60
C ARG A 582 16.36 -5.49 1.40
N PHE A 583 17.26 -6.37 1.87
CA PHE A 583 18.71 -6.21 1.91
C PHE A 583 19.41 -7.43 1.29
N PRO A 584 19.26 -7.65 -0.02
CA PRO A 584 19.88 -8.79 -0.67
C PRO A 584 21.40 -8.75 -0.52
N ARG A 585 21.97 -9.89 -0.16
CA ARG A 585 23.43 -10.08 -0.10
C ARG A 585 24.01 -10.15 -1.50
N TYR A 586 25.04 -9.34 -1.79
CA TYR A 586 25.73 -9.40 -3.09
C TYR A 586 26.81 -10.46 -3.11
N GLY A 587 27.56 -10.63 -2.01
CA GLY A 587 28.56 -11.68 -1.95
C GLY A 587 29.32 -11.72 -0.64
N THR A 588 30.07 -12.80 -0.49
CA THR A 588 30.93 -13.06 0.66
C THR A 588 32.25 -13.65 0.18
N MET A 589 33.34 -13.29 0.85
CA MET A 589 34.62 -13.96 0.68
C MET A 589 35.25 -14.25 2.03
N THR A 590 36.02 -15.34 2.13
CA THR A 590 36.72 -15.71 3.36
C THR A 590 38.19 -15.97 3.07
N ARG A 591 39.06 -15.35 3.88
CA ARG A 591 40.52 -15.45 3.83
C ARG A 591 41.08 -15.35 5.24
N SER A 592 42.03 -16.21 5.60
CA SER A 592 42.73 -16.16 6.90
C SER A 592 41.79 -16.07 8.11
N ASN A 593 40.73 -16.88 8.15
CA ASN A 593 39.68 -16.87 9.19
C ASN A 593 38.88 -15.55 9.34
N VAL A 594 38.99 -14.66 8.36
CA VAL A 594 38.21 -13.43 8.27
C VAL A 594 37.28 -13.50 7.05
N THR A 595 36.02 -13.18 7.28
CA THR A 595 34.95 -13.14 6.27
C THR A 595 34.52 -11.70 6.03
N LEU A 596 34.63 -11.26 4.77
CA LEU A 596 34.06 -10.03 4.26
C LEU A 596 32.72 -10.33 3.58
N GLU A 597 31.66 -9.69 4.04
CA GLU A 597 30.34 -9.66 3.41
C GLU A 597 30.03 -8.25 2.91
N ILE A 598 29.49 -8.16 1.69
CA ILE A 598 28.86 -6.93 1.21
C ILE A 598 27.38 -7.17 0.87
N ARG A 599 26.55 -6.22 1.28
CA ARG A 599 25.09 -6.32 1.20
C ARG A 599 24.49 -4.98 0.78
N HIS A 600 23.35 -5.04 0.09
CA HIS A 600 22.56 -3.83 -0.18
C HIS A 600 22.19 -3.13 1.14
N ALA A 601 22.30 -1.81 1.16
CA ALA A 601 21.85 -0.96 2.25
C ALA A 601 20.91 0.13 1.71
N ILE A 602 20.17 0.77 2.61
CA ILE A 602 19.21 1.80 2.23
C ILE A 602 19.95 3.06 1.82
N GLU A 603 19.46 3.71 0.77
CA GLU A 603 19.87 5.07 0.44
C GLU A 603 18.59 5.90 0.25
N PRO A 604 18.38 6.97 1.05
CA PRO A 604 17.25 7.86 0.82
C PRO A 604 17.47 8.65 -0.48
N TRP A 605 16.43 8.72 -1.30
CA TRP A 605 16.45 9.54 -2.51
C TRP A 605 15.84 10.89 -2.22
N ASN A 606 16.60 11.94 -2.48
CA ASN A 606 16.13 13.30 -2.24
C ASN A 606 15.32 13.76 -3.45
N VAL A 607 14.15 14.36 -3.19
CA VAL A 607 13.46 15.14 -4.21
C VAL A 607 14.30 16.37 -4.56
N LEU A 608 14.45 16.62 -5.85
CA LEU A 608 15.18 17.75 -6.42
C LEU A 608 14.28 18.99 -6.51
N GLY A 609 14.89 20.12 -6.87
CA GLY A 609 14.15 21.36 -7.12
C GLY A 609 13.06 21.17 -8.16
N GLU A 610 11.97 21.94 -8.03
CA GLU A 610 10.88 21.92 -9.00
C GLU A 610 11.35 22.37 -10.37
N GLU A 611 11.03 21.60 -11.40
CA GLU A 611 11.29 21.97 -12.79
C GLU A 611 9.95 22.23 -13.50
N ILE A 612 9.85 23.37 -14.17
CA ILE A 612 8.68 23.72 -14.97
C ILE A 612 8.93 23.20 -16.38
N SER A 613 8.11 22.24 -16.79
CA SER A 613 8.06 21.76 -18.18
C SER A 613 6.79 22.26 -18.87
N ASN A 614 6.75 22.19 -20.21
CA ASN A 614 5.54 22.48 -20.99
C ASN A 614 4.34 21.56 -20.64
N GLN A 615 4.57 20.46 -19.91
CA GLN A 615 3.54 19.51 -19.45
C GLN A 615 3.17 19.69 -17.96
N GLY A 616 3.77 20.66 -17.27
CA GLY A 616 3.54 20.94 -15.85
C GLY A 616 4.81 20.92 -15.00
N THR A 617 4.65 21.07 -13.69
CA THR A 617 5.75 21.04 -12.72
C THR A 617 6.10 19.59 -12.38
N ALA A 618 7.36 19.20 -12.60
CA ALA A 618 7.89 17.90 -12.22
C ALA A 618 8.79 18.03 -10.99
N ARG A 619 8.76 17.00 -10.13
CA ARG A 619 9.69 16.84 -9.00
C ARG A 619 10.41 15.52 -9.16
N TYR A 620 11.62 15.57 -9.71
CA TYR A 620 12.47 14.39 -9.86
C TYR A 620 13.07 13.98 -8.51
N VAL A 621 13.47 12.72 -8.40
CA VAL A 621 14.25 12.21 -7.27
C VAL A 621 15.65 11.86 -7.76
N ASP A 622 16.67 12.14 -6.95
CA ASP A 622 18.03 11.67 -7.23
C ASP A 622 18.16 10.19 -6.86
N ASP A 623 17.90 9.31 -7.82
CA ASP A 623 18.06 7.86 -7.71
C ASP A 623 19.46 7.37 -8.12
N SER A 624 20.40 8.29 -8.37
CA SER A 624 21.74 7.96 -8.86
C SER A 624 22.68 7.45 -7.77
N MET A 625 22.29 7.65 -6.51
CA MET A 625 23.03 7.27 -5.32
C MET A 625 22.63 5.88 -4.82
N GLU A 626 23.61 5.12 -4.35
CA GLU A 626 23.40 3.83 -3.71
C GLU A 626 24.26 3.69 -2.44
N ARG A 627 23.89 2.71 -1.61
CA ARG A 627 24.62 2.34 -0.40
C ARG A 627 24.85 0.84 -0.29
N ILE A 628 26.04 0.49 0.19
CA ILE A 628 26.43 -0.88 0.53
C ILE A 628 26.80 -0.93 2.01
N GLN A 629 26.32 -1.96 2.71
CA GLN A 629 26.90 -2.34 3.99
C GLN A 629 28.09 -3.25 3.76
N VAL A 630 29.19 -2.95 4.45
CA VAL A 630 30.40 -3.75 4.55
C VAL A 630 30.44 -4.35 5.94
N LYS A 631 30.50 -5.69 6.03
CA LYS A 631 30.64 -6.42 7.30
C LYS A 631 31.90 -7.26 7.26
N LEU A 632 32.76 -7.10 8.26
CA LEU A 632 33.93 -7.94 8.49
C LEU A 632 33.70 -8.76 9.76
N SER A 633 33.94 -10.06 9.69
CA SER A 633 33.76 -10.98 10.81
C SER A 633 34.91 -11.98 10.88
N GLY A 634 35.33 -12.38 12.08
CA GLY A 634 36.41 -13.37 12.24
C GLY A 634 37.24 -13.19 13.52
N GLU A 635 38.40 -13.84 13.53
CA GLU A 635 39.40 -13.71 14.60
C GLU A 635 40.30 -12.50 14.37
N ASP A 636 40.74 -11.83 15.44
CA ASP A 636 41.67 -10.69 15.40
C ASP A 636 41.28 -9.58 14.41
N ILE A 637 39.98 -9.27 14.31
CA ILE A 637 39.46 -8.25 13.38
C ILE A 637 40.10 -6.87 13.54
N SER A 638 40.62 -6.54 14.73
CA SER A 638 41.33 -5.28 15.01
C SER A 638 42.62 -5.11 14.20
N ARG A 639 43.19 -6.21 13.70
CA ARG A 639 44.37 -6.20 12.82
C ARG A 639 44.04 -5.76 11.41
N TYR A 640 42.79 -5.89 11.00
CA TYR A 640 42.39 -5.71 9.61
C TYR A 640 41.56 -4.43 9.43
N THR A 641 41.71 -3.81 8.27
CA THR A 641 40.78 -2.79 7.78
C THR A 641 40.24 -3.20 6.42
N VAL A 642 39.08 -2.68 6.04
CA VAL A 642 38.54 -2.84 4.69
C VAL A 642 38.63 -1.50 3.99
N THR A 643 39.25 -1.47 2.81
CA THR A 643 39.25 -0.29 1.95
C THR A 643 38.25 -0.44 0.82
N CYS A 644 37.58 0.64 0.41
CA CYS A 644 36.80 0.73 -0.83
C CYS A 644 37.44 1.78 -1.75
N ASN A 645 37.81 1.39 -2.97
CA ASN A 645 38.54 2.25 -3.93
C ASN A 645 39.80 2.90 -3.29
N GLY A 646 40.52 2.13 -2.46
CA GLY A 646 41.73 2.56 -1.75
C GLY A 646 41.48 3.36 -0.46
N TYR A 647 40.23 3.73 -0.13
CA TYR A 647 39.91 4.47 1.08
C TYR A 647 39.39 3.57 2.20
N PRO A 648 39.86 3.69 3.45
CA PRO A 648 39.35 2.89 4.56
C PRO A 648 37.86 3.13 4.78
N VAL A 649 37.10 2.06 4.92
CA VAL A 649 35.71 2.11 5.36
C VAL A 649 35.70 2.28 6.89
N PRO A 650 34.97 3.25 7.45
CA PRO A 650 34.89 3.43 8.90
C PRO A 650 34.05 2.30 9.52
N LEU A 651 34.73 1.19 9.85
CA LEU A 651 34.13 0.02 10.45
C LEU A 651 34.03 0.22 11.98
N GLY A 652 32.81 0.27 12.50
CA GLY A 652 32.55 0.33 13.94
C GLY A 652 32.11 -1.02 14.50
N LEU A 653 32.13 -1.13 15.83
CA LEU A 653 31.74 -2.35 16.54
C LEU A 653 30.28 -2.71 16.27
N ALA A 654 30.03 -4.00 16.00
CA ALA A 654 28.74 -4.52 15.55
C ALA A 654 27.93 -5.17 16.70
N GLY A 655 28.29 -4.95 17.96
CA GLY A 655 27.61 -5.52 19.15
C GLY A 655 28.03 -6.95 19.50
N SER A 656 28.44 -7.75 18.52
CA SER A 656 29.04 -9.08 18.71
C SER A 656 30.56 -9.02 18.72
N LEU A 657 31.20 -9.86 19.56
CA LEU A 657 32.66 -10.01 19.54
C LEU A 657 33.10 -10.56 18.18
N GLY A 658 34.11 -9.94 17.57
CA GLY A 658 34.66 -10.37 16.29
C GLY A 658 33.87 -9.92 15.06
N GLU A 659 32.94 -8.96 15.19
CA GLU A 659 32.22 -8.37 14.05
C GLU A 659 32.31 -6.83 14.03
N VAL A 660 32.61 -6.27 12.86
CA VAL A 660 32.58 -4.83 12.60
C VAL A 660 31.84 -4.51 11.31
N VAL A 661 31.15 -3.37 11.30
CA VAL A 661 30.25 -2.98 10.20
C VAL A 661 30.47 -1.50 9.86
N GLY A 662 30.33 -1.17 8.58
CA GLY A 662 30.31 0.21 8.08
C GLY A 662 29.54 0.31 6.76
N GLY A 663 29.27 1.53 6.32
CA GLY A 663 28.58 1.85 5.08
C GLY A 663 29.53 2.44 4.04
N VAL A 664 29.25 2.16 2.76
CA VAL A 664 29.81 2.90 1.63
C VAL A 664 28.68 3.54 0.86
N ARG A 665 28.70 4.87 0.79
CA ARG A 665 27.78 5.68 -0.01
C ARG A 665 28.49 6.16 -1.26
N PHE A 666 27.88 5.99 -2.42
CA PHE A 666 28.54 6.27 -3.70
C PHE A 666 27.53 6.61 -4.78
N ARG A 667 27.98 7.39 -5.78
CA ARG A 667 27.23 7.55 -7.04
C ARG A 667 27.39 6.29 -7.87
N ALA A 668 26.27 5.64 -8.18
CA ALA A 668 26.22 4.38 -8.92
C ALA A 668 26.08 4.58 -10.44
N ARG A 669 25.48 5.70 -10.87
CA ARG A 669 25.12 5.97 -12.27
C ARG A 669 25.05 7.46 -12.56
N THR A 670 25.08 7.83 -13.84
CA THR A 670 24.75 9.19 -14.31
C THR A 670 23.26 9.31 -14.59
N ALA A 671 22.69 10.49 -14.33
CA ALA A 671 21.32 10.84 -14.69
C ALA A 671 21.24 12.35 -14.98
N GLU A 672 20.23 12.78 -15.72
CA GLU A 672 20.07 14.18 -16.15
C GLU A 672 19.83 15.12 -14.96
N ALA A 673 18.99 14.70 -14.02
CA ALA A 673 18.66 15.46 -12.82
C ALA A 673 19.26 14.74 -11.58
N VAL A 674 20.34 15.29 -11.04
CA VAL A 674 21.04 14.75 -9.86
C VAL A 674 21.59 15.87 -8.99
N LEU A 675 21.82 15.59 -7.70
CA LEU A 675 22.67 16.43 -6.87
C LEU A 675 24.13 16.24 -7.28
N HIS A 676 24.93 17.31 -7.28
CA HIS A 676 26.39 17.28 -7.57
C HIS A 676 26.75 16.66 -8.94
N PRO A 677 26.28 17.22 -10.06
CA PRO A 677 26.45 16.62 -11.40
C PRO A 677 27.90 16.50 -11.87
N SER A 678 28.84 17.22 -11.26
CA SER A 678 30.28 17.14 -11.58
C SER A 678 31.00 15.94 -10.98
N ILE A 679 30.32 15.11 -10.20
CA ILE A 679 30.88 13.89 -9.61
C ILE A 679 30.46 12.71 -10.46
N GLU A 680 31.42 12.05 -11.12
CA GLU A 680 31.18 10.85 -11.93
C GLU A 680 30.80 9.62 -11.08
N PRO A 681 30.21 8.57 -11.68
CA PRO A 681 29.98 7.30 -11.00
C PRO A 681 31.27 6.68 -10.46
N HIS A 682 31.20 6.05 -9.29
CA HIS A 682 32.35 5.44 -8.61
C HIS A 682 32.49 3.94 -8.90
N ALA A 683 31.51 3.36 -9.59
CA ALA A 683 31.49 1.94 -9.92
C ALA A 683 32.46 1.62 -11.07
N PRO A 684 33.08 0.42 -11.10
CA PRO A 684 32.94 -0.65 -10.11
C PRO A 684 33.65 -0.34 -8.79
N LEU A 685 33.10 -0.81 -7.68
CA LEU A 685 33.68 -0.64 -6.36
C LEU A 685 34.67 -1.77 -6.05
N GLN A 686 35.87 -1.42 -5.60
CA GLN A 686 36.91 -2.37 -5.24
C GLN A 686 37.10 -2.40 -3.74
N PHE A 687 36.72 -3.51 -3.10
CA PHE A 687 36.93 -3.75 -1.69
C PHE A 687 38.18 -4.60 -1.48
N GLU A 688 39.05 -4.22 -0.53
CA GLU A 688 40.24 -4.99 -0.16
C GLU A 688 40.34 -5.09 1.37
N ILE A 689 40.69 -6.27 1.88
CA ILE A 689 41.01 -6.48 3.29
C ILE A 689 42.52 -6.28 3.46
N VAL A 690 42.92 -5.26 4.22
CA VAL A 690 44.31 -4.89 4.43
C VAL A 690 44.72 -5.24 5.86
N ASP A 691 45.80 -6.00 5.98
CA ASP A 691 46.48 -6.25 7.24
C ASP A 691 47.31 -5.03 7.65
N LEU A 692 46.94 -4.40 8.75
CA LEU A 692 47.58 -3.17 9.24
C LEU A 692 49.00 -3.39 9.75
N GLN A 693 49.39 -4.63 10.10
CA GLN A 693 50.75 -4.92 10.56
C GLN A 693 51.72 -5.13 9.40
N THR A 694 51.26 -5.79 8.33
CA THR A 694 52.10 -6.13 7.17
C THR A 694 51.93 -5.15 6.01
N HIS A 695 50.94 -4.27 6.06
CA HIS A 695 50.53 -3.36 4.98
C HIS A 695 50.30 -4.10 3.65
N ARG A 696 49.71 -5.30 3.72
CA ARG A 696 49.41 -6.14 2.55
C ARG A 696 47.92 -6.46 2.49
N SER A 697 47.41 -6.54 1.27
CA SER A 697 46.07 -7.09 1.01
C SER A 697 46.09 -8.59 1.31
N ILE A 698 45.04 -9.11 1.95
CA ILE A 698 44.82 -10.55 2.11
C ILE A 698 43.72 -11.08 1.16
N GLY A 699 43.26 -10.23 0.23
CA GLY A 699 42.21 -10.50 -0.73
C GLY A 699 41.13 -9.41 -0.69
N GLY A 700 40.22 -9.46 -1.66
CA GLY A 700 39.16 -8.48 -1.79
C GLY A 700 38.04 -8.93 -2.73
N CYS A 701 37.16 -8.01 -3.09
CA CYS A 701 36.14 -8.26 -4.10
C CYS A 701 35.87 -7.00 -4.93
N THR A 702 35.43 -7.20 -6.17
CA THR A 702 34.86 -6.13 -6.99
C THR A 702 33.35 -6.27 -7.01
N TYR A 703 32.67 -5.15 -6.80
CA TYR A 703 31.23 -5.02 -6.96
C TYR A 703 30.91 -4.15 -8.18
N PHE A 704 30.00 -4.64 -9.02
CA PHE A 704 29.53 -3.94 -10.21
C PHE A 704 28.07 -3.48 -10.03
N VAL A 705 27.79 -2.24 -10.46
CA VAL A 705 26.40 -1.74 -10.54
C VAL A 705 25.68 -2.37 -11.73
N THR A 706 26.39 -2.56 -12.84
CA THR A 706 25.95 -3.18 -14.10
C THR A 706 26.66 -4.52 -14.34
N ALA A 707 26.52 -5.09 -15.54
CA ALA A 707 27.25 -6.31 -15.88
C ALA A 707 28.78 -6.06 -15.88
N PRO A 708 29.61 -7.04 -15.46
CA PRO A 708 31.08 -6.87 -15.39
C PRO A 708 31.77 -6.57 -16.73
N ASP A 709 31.15 -6.92 -17.84
CA ASP A 709 31.62 -6.64 -19.20
C ASP A 709 31.32 -5.19 -19.65
N GLY A 710 30.66 -4.39 -18.80
CA GLY A 710 30.25 -3.02 -19.11
C GLY A 710 28.88 -2.93 -19.80
N THR A 711 28.22 -4.05 -20.07
CA THR A 711 26.89 -4.05 -20.70
C THR A 711 25.85 -3.46 -19.76
N LEU A 712 25.09 -2.48 -20.26
CA LEU A 712 23.94 -1.91 -19.55
C LEU A 712 22.74 -2.86 -19.69
N TYR A 713 22.07 -3.15 -18.57
CA TYR A 713 20.81 -3.87 -18.61
C TYR A 713 19.71 -2.95 -19.20
N SER A 714 19.35 -3.15 -20.47
CA SER A 714 18.25 -2.41 -21.11
C SER A 714 16.88 -2.93 -20.71
N ASP A 715 16.76 -4.26 -20.62
CA ASP A 715 15.50 -4.97 -20.42
C ASP A 715 15.35 -5.46 -18.97
N PHE A 716 14.12 -5.71 -18.51
CA PHE A 716 13.94 -6.31 -17.20
C PHE A 716 14.20 -7.82 -17.23
N PRO A 717 14.50 -8.44 -16.08
CA PRO A 717 14.67 -9.88 -16.01
C PRO A 717 13.41 -10.64 -16.40
N LYS A 718 13.53 -11.68 -17.23
CA LYS A 718 12.37 -12.45 -17.73
C LYS A 718 11.70 -13.29 -16.64
N ASN A 719 12.44 -13.68 -15.63
CA ASN A 719 11.98 -14.51 -14.51
C ASN A 719 12.96 -14.39 -13.32
N ALA A 720 12.63 -15.10 -12.23
CA ALA A 720 13.43 -15.10 -11.01
C ALA A 720 14.85 -15.68 -11.17
N GLU A 721 15.08 -16.54 -12.16
CA GLU A 721 16.38 -17.15 -12.45
C GLU A 721 17.31 -16.16 -13.17
N ASP A 722 16.82 -15.50 -14.22
CA ASP A 722 17.52 -14.39 -14.89
C ASP A 722 17.86 -13.28 -13.88
N ALA A 723 16.89 -12.89 -13.05
CA ALA A 723 17.09 -11.89 -12.00
C ALA A 723 18.18 -12.32 -11.00
N ARG A 724 18.27 -13.61 -10.67
CA ARG A 724 19.33 -14.15 -9.81
C ARG A 724 20.68 -14.13 -10.51
N SER A 725 20.75 -14.56 -11.76
CA SER A 725 21.99 -14.57 -12.55
C SER A 725 22.63 -13.18 -12.60
N ARG A 726 21.83 -12.14 -12.91
CA ARG A 726 22.29 -10.74 -12.94
C ARG A 726 22.82 -10.25 -11.59
N ARG A 727 22.22 -10.69 -10.47
CA ARG A 727 22.74 -10.33 -9.14
C ARG A 727 24.03 -11.05 -8.81
N ASP A 728 24.14 -12.32 -9.17
CA ASP A 728 25.29 -13.17 -8.83
C ASP A 728 26.55 -12.76 -9.61
N GLU A 729 26.42 -12.33 -10.87
CA GLU A 729 27.57 -11.90 -11.70
C GLU A 729 28.19 -10.56 -11.26
N ARG A 730 27.45 -9.74 -10.51
CA ARG A 730 27.88 -8.42 -10.04
C ARG A 730 28.88 -8.45 -8.89
N PHE A 731 29.20 -9.65 -8.37
CA PHE A 731 30.21 -9.84 -7.33
C PHE A 731 31.32 -10.75 -7.83
N ILE A 732 32.55 -10.24 -7.84
CA ILE A 732 33.74 -11.01 -8.22
C ILE A 732 34.73 -10.99 -7.07
N ALA A 733 35.02 -12.15 -6.47
CA ALA A 733 36.09 -12.28 -5.49
C ALA A 733 37.46 -12.11 -6.17
N ARG A 734 38.37 -11.40 -5.52
CA ARG A 734 39.74 -11.13 -5.96
C ARG A 734 40.75 -11.83 -5.05
N ASP A 735 41.85 -12.25 -5.65
CA ASP A 735 42.99 -12.78 -4.93
C ASP A 735 43.89 -11.66 -4.36
N VAL A 736 44.90 -12.09 -3.62
CA VAL A 736 45.87 -11.25 -2.91
C VAL A 736 46.65 -10.37 -3.90
N ARG A 737 46.86 -9.11 -3.53
CA ARG A 737 47.76 -8.21 -4.25
C ARG A 737 49.21 -8.41 -3.79
N SER A 738 50.15 -8.47 -4.73
CA SER A 738 51.59 -8.64 -4.42
C SER A 738 52.21 -7.39 -3.79
N GLU A 739 51.75 -6.22 -4.22
CA GLU A 739 52.29 -4.93 -3.80
C GLU A 739 51.77 -4.50 -2.42
N PRO A 740 52.59 -3.79 -1.63
CA PRO A 740 52.13 -3.14 -0.40
C PRO A 740 50.97 -2.17 -0.67
N VAL A 741 50.02 -2.11 0.27
CA VAL A 741 48.86 -1.20 0.23
C VAL A 741 49.05 -0.09 1.24
N THR A 742 49.14 1.14 0.76
CA THR A 742 49.11 2.33 1.60
C THR A 742 47.66 2.71 1.89
N VAL A 743 47.24 2.63 3.14
CA VAL A 743 45.90 3.06 3.57
C VAL A 743 45.96 4.53 3.96
N PRO A 744 45.28 5.44 3.23
CA PRO A 744 45.27 6.85 3.57
C PRO A 744 44.48 7.07 4.87
N GLN A 745 44.86 8.10 5.63
CA GLN A 745 44.01 8.58 6.73
C GLN A 745 42.83 9.35 6.14
N ILE A 746 41.62 9.04 6.61
CA ILE A 746 40.41 9.80 6.28
C ILE A 746 39.94 10.58 7.50
N ILE A 747 39.40 11.77 7.26
CA ILE A 747 38.68 12.51 8.28
C ILE A 747 37.28 11.90 8.37
N VAL A 748 37.03 11.16 9.44
CA VAL A 748 35.70 10.59 9.73
C VAL A 748 34.74 11.74 9.99
N ASP A 749 33.62 11.75 9.27
CA ASP A 749 32.59 12.76 9.43
C ASP A 749 31.90 12.62 10.79
N ARG A 750 31.60 13.74 11.45
CA ARG A 750 30.96 13.73 12.78
C ARG A 750 29.49 13.35 12.73
N GLU A 751 28.82 13.67 11.63
CA GLU A 751 27.40 13.37 11.40
C GLU A 751 27.20 11.97 10.84
N PHE A 752 28.17 11.47 10.06
CA PHE A 752 28.16 10.14 9.43
C PHE A 752 29.39 9.29 9.79
N PRO A 753 29.63 9.01 11.08
CA PRO A 753 30.86 8.34 11.52
C PRO A 753 30.98 6.88 11.04
N MET A 754 29.90 6.25 10.60
CA MET A 754 29.89 4.86 10.13
C MET A 754 29.89 4.73 8.60
N THR A 755 29.94 5.85 7.87
CA THR A 755 29.80 5.85 6.41
C THR A 755 31.01 6.47 5.72
N LEU A 756 31.62 5.72 4.79
CA LEU A 756 32.50 6.28 3.77
C LEU A 756 31.66 6.83 2.61
N ASP A 757 31.62 8.16 2.45
CA ASP A 757 30.98 8.80 1.30
C ASP A 757 32.03 9.10 0.21
N LEU A 758 32.01 8.33 -0.87
CA LEU A 758 33.01 8.44 -1.94
C LEU A 758 32.97 9.79 -2.67
N ARG A 759 31.87 10.55 -2.54
CA ARG A 759 31.77 11.90 -3.12
C ARG A 759 32.67 12.93 -2.42
N ARG A 760 33.14 12.61 -1.22
CA ARG A 760 33.93 13.51 -0.37
C ARG A 760 35.42 13.20 -0.37
N VAL A 761 35.83 12.14 -1.06
CA VAL A 761 37.25 11.75 -1.19
C VAL A 761 37.75 12.12 -2.57
N THR A 762 39.00 12.55 -2.67
CA THR A 762 39.63 12.85 -3.96
C THR A 762 39.89 11.53 -4.70
N PRO A 763 39.70 11.41 -6.02
CA PRO A 763 40.11 10.20 -6.73
C PRO A 763 41.61 9.94 -6.53
N ILE A 764 41.98 8.74 -6.05
CA ILE A 764 43.38 8.33 -6.03
C ILE A 764 43.75 8.02 -7.48
N SER A 765 44.70 8.74 -8.05
CA SER A 765 45.28 8.37 -9.35
C SER A 765 45.96 7.01 -9.19
N HIS A 766 45.39 5.98 -9.80
CA HIS A 766 45.93 4.63 -9.81
C HIS A 766 47.09 4.47 -10.79
#